data_AF-A0A449AUD3-F1
#
_entry.id   AF-A0A449AUD3-F1
#
_cell.length_a   1.000
_cell.length_b   1.000
_cell.length_c   1.000
_cell.angle_alpha   90.00
_cell.angle_beta   90.00
_cell.angle_gamma   90.00
#
_symmetry.space_group_name_H-M   'P 1'
#
loop_
_entity.id
_entity.type
_entity.pdbx_description
1 polymer ?
#
loop_
_entity_poly.entity_id
_entity_poly.type
_entity_poly.pdbx_seq_one_letter_code
_entity_poly.pdbx_strand_id
1 'polypeptide(L)'
;MSKKSENFLNGMWTIGTGVQSYINGTILKWITDTNFSTEYVKSDLGSYFTVDEIVYKDESREKFTFYKSERSDSFSKTTIRQVVTILQICGILRVESEKNNNWVFTLNKEFQKELKNEYLSRWEFRIQKYACNKVVKYLNNYINIIDEYNRYKEDDLSEIDDENKEIGFYEYLMKNLSESFIEIFTSTDSNWMNSMIAAIASNLQNDFGSEDFNLIKNHLNADVIKAVPYWKDFCNYIFQDQDKLVLKSMIDRFITVLGLKQKLRTQEELHAAYTEKEIDSWYTTHNHYESIPSSLESIKENKIFYSSVCNLHYLLRFSTIQNKIHLPLYQRNYSWDERLLDILFEDIFELSQNLNKKHFLGSITFSQKNNDLNIVDGQQRTISLILISYALYKLILLYNKNNLDKIAIPDIFLEMFYKHISWFKNNPDYKESESYQYLEDLFSSNVQKITEIFPAKNKKEFKYKIKNNLDYIWGLLNGRLTNKKSIEDFLQAFIENLYFNILFVSNEYEDKIFEKMNLLSQRLSNIDLINSLIYKLWDTNKHKESVKTFRNHVSKHFYKSTNATLEDKKKIDLFADFISYKYNIDGSNQKNSDYKSYFVIKQFIEQVFEKHKNDYDKFLKAISKEVWIFHFILLENNKELDKLLDKNKHKFNELINKDHITLLKTIFPFVHLTKVSDTTVLFLVVYSILKKFEILNFEGFDRSQNAKKFNEAIKWLFEIERFQLIWKTSHFEGQSIRNVVKGWAIKILNNEITTIDELRTELYNWIDQNKTIDEIVFDFSNNIESKLSEDSRKKANVNKNNIVLMRRIEFFLMNDFENFPEAQYLKNTNAEHFIWLFSDKSSWEHYYPRNIQEKDKDHEIEEADKETGIINSLGNGFILNMTGNIQTSNNKPEDKYDKYRAESNQKSFDGKYLSIEKADTKQLDNLKELLTQRTNEIKKEIKLFALDKKWTKEKIENRNKELIATIKDIYSVKKDK
;
A
#
# COMPACT_ATOMS: atom_id res chain seq x y z
N MET A 1 0.60 -13.75 -14.41
CA MET A 1 -0.08 -14.88 -13.74
C MET A 1 0.22 -14.98 -12.25
N SER A 2 1.40 -14.59 -11.74
CA SER A 2 1.79 -14.76 -10.32
C SER A 2 0.94 -14.02 -9.25
N LYS A 3 0.33 -12.87 -9.56
CA LYS A 3 -0.53 -12.13 -8.60
C LYS A 3 -1.98 -12.65 -8.52
N LYS A 4 -2.45 -13.38 -9.54
CA LYS A 4 -3.80 -13.97 -9.56
C LYS A 4 -3.85 -15.30 -8.79
N SER A 5 -2.76 -16.07 -8.79
CA SER A 5 -2.66 -17.37 -8.11
C SER A 5 -2.69 -17.26 -6.58
N GLU A 6 -1.97 -16.31 -5.97
CA GLU A 6 -2.01 -16.09 -4.50
C GLU A 6 -3.41 -15.69 -4.01
N ASN A 7 -4.09 -14.81 -4.77
CA ASN A 7 -5.45 -14.37 -4.42
C ASN A 7 -6.49 -15.49 -4.59
N PHE A 8 -6.28 -16.42 -5.52
CA PHE A 8 -7.17 -17.55 -5.75
C PHE A 8 -7.14 -18.54 -4.59
N LEU A 9 -5.96 -18.83 -4.05
CA LEU A 9 -5.75 -19.81 -2.97
C LEU A 9 -6.36 -19.38 -1.64
N ASN A 10 -6.31 -18.08 -1.31
CA ASN A 10 -6.97 -17.50 -0.13
C ASN A 10 -8.37 -16.93 -0.45
N GLY A 11 -8.80 -17.09 -1.71
CA GLY A 11 -10.07 -16.60 -2.23
C GLY A 11 -11.24 -17.50 -1.85
N MET A 12 -12.43 -16.93 -1.97
CA MET A 12 -13.69 -17.63 -1.74
C MET A 12 -14.65 -17.35 -2.88
N TRP A 13 -15.44 -18.34 -3.27
CA TRP A 13 -16.44 -18.18 -4.30
C TRP A 13 -17.78 -17.71 -3.68
N THR A 14 -18.10 -16.44 -3.88
CA THR A 14 -19.40 -15.86 -3.53
C THR A 14 -20.39 -16.11 -4.67
N ILE A 15 -21.43 -16.91 -4.41
CA ILE A 15 -22.49 -17.19 -5.38
C ILE A 15 -23.59 -16.12 -5.25
N GLY A 16 -24.22 -15.75 -6.37
CA GLY A 16 -25.13 -14.60 -6.46
C GLY A 16 -26.49 -14.80 -5.77
N THR A 17 -26.95 -16.05 -5.64
CA THR A 17 -28.10 -16.44 -4.81
C THR A 17 -27.76 -17.71 -4.02
N GLY A 18 -28.50 -18.00 -2.94
CA GLY A 18 -28.24 -19.16 -2.08
C GLY A 18 -28.25 -20.46 -2.88
N VAL A 19 -27.24 -21.31 -2.68
CA VAL A 19 -27.05 -22.54 -3.47
C VAL A 19 -28.25 -23.48 -3.37
N GLN A 20 -28.97 -23.46 -2.24
CA GLN A 20 -30.22 -24.20 -2.06
C GLN A 20 -31.35 -23.76 -2.99
N SER A 21 -31.42 -22.46 -3.34
CA SER A 21 -32.39 -21.96 -4.32
C SER A 21 -32.14 -22.56 -5.70
N TYR A 22 -30.88 -22.85 -6.03
CA TYR A 22 -30.56 -23.60 -7.24
C TYR A 22 -31.03 -25.04 -7.09
N ILE A 23 -30.67 -25.77 -6.04
CA ILE A 23 -31.09 -27.18 -5.86
C ILE A 23 -32.61 -27.37 -5.95
N ASN A 24 -33.38 -26.60 -5.18
CA ASN A 24 -34.84 -26.73 -5.14
C ASN A 24 -35.51 -26.39 -6.48
N GLY A 25 -34.85 -25.58 -7.31
CA GLY A 25 -35.31 -25.20 -8.66
C GLY A 25 -34.68 -25.99 -9.82
N THR A 26 -33.58 -26.72 -9.60
CA THR A 26 -32.78 -27.43 -10.63
C THR A 26 -32.76 -28.94 -10.34
N ILE A 27 -31.89 -29.38 -9.42
CA ILE A 27 -31.55 -30.77 -9.14
C ILE A 27 -32.78 -31.59 -8.77
N LEU A 28 -33.66 -31.07 -7.91
CA LEU A 28 -34.78 -31.85 -7.39
C LEU A 28 -35.99 -31.93 -8.33
N LYS A 29 -36.16 -30.99 -9.28
CA LYS A 29 -37.36 -30.96 -10.14
C LYS A 29 -37.37 -32.01 -11.25
N TRP A 30 -36.22 -32.31 -11.86
CA TRP A 30 -36.16 -33.30 -12.93
C TRP A 30 -36.03 -34.74 -12.40
N ILE A 31 -35.65 -34.93 -11.14
CA ILE A 31 -35.55 -36.26 -10.50
C ILE A 31 -36.91 -36.98 -10.43
N THR A 32 -38.01 -36.21 -10.38
CA THR A 32 -39.37 -36.76 -10.39
C THR A 32 -39.92 -37.04 -11.79
N ASP A 33 -39.17 -36.72 -12.84
CA ASP A 33 -39.61 -36.92 -14.23
C ASP A 33 -39.33 -38.36 -14.71
N THR A 34 -40.40 -39.10 -14.99
CA THR A 34 -40.31 -40.49 -15.45
C THR A 34 -39.64 -40.62 -16.82
N ASN A 35 -39.76 -39.63 -17.70
CA ASN A 35 -39.13 -39.64 -19.02
C ASN A 35 -37.61 -39.51 -18.90
N PHE A 36 -37.14 -38.68 -17.97
CA PHE A 36 -35.71 -38.58 -17.65
C PHE A 36 -35.11 -39.96 -17.29
N SER A 37 -35.84 -40.72 -16.47
CA SER A 37 -35.40 -42.05 -16.04
C SER A 37 -35.34 -43.09 -17.16
N THR A 38 -36.38 -43.19 -17.98
CA THR A 38 -36.45 -44.22 -19.02
C THR A 38 -35.58 -43.90 -20.22
N GLU A 39 -35.53 -42.63 -20.62
CA GLU A 39 -34.92 -42.22 -21.88
C GLU A 39 -33.50 -41.68 -21.75
N TYR A 40 -33.00 -41.33 -20.56
CA TYR A 40 -31.72 -40.59 -20.43
C TYR A 40 -30.73 -41.22 -19.45
N VAL A 41 -31.18 -41.80 -18.33
CA VAL A 41 -30.30 -42.58 -17.44
C VAL A 41 -29.96 -43.96 -18.06
N LYS A 42 -30.86 -44.51 -18.89
CA LYS A 42 -30.70 -45.86 -19.46
C LYS A 42 -30.05 -45.89 -20.86
N SER A 43 -30.02 -44.78 -21.61
CA SER A 43 -29.71 -44.71 -23.05
C SER A 43 -28.34 -44.16 -23.45
N ASP A 44 -27.46 -43.82 -22.50
CA ASP A 44 -26.09 -43.32 -22.73
C ASP A 44 -25.96 -42.07 -23.64
N LEU A 45 -27.03 -41.29 -23.83
CA LEU A 45 -27.02 -40.07 -24.67
C LEU A 45 -26.21 -38.90 -24.03
N GLY A 46 -26.04 -37.77 -24.73
CA GLY A 46 -25.32 -36.56 -24.23
C GLY A 46 -26.18 -35.29 -24.10
N SER A 47 -25.79 -34.33 -23.23
CA SER A 47 -26.48 -33.04 -23.01
C SER A 47 -25.70 -31.85 -23.62
N TYR A 48 -26.32 -30.68 -23.78
CA TYR A 48 -25.60 -29.45 -24.12
C TYR A 48 -26.28 -28.21 -23.55
N PHE A 49 -25.50 -27.15 -23.39
CA PHE A 49 -26.02 -25.90 -22.88
C PHE A 49 -26.50 -24.98 -24.02
N THR A 50 -27.67 -24.37 -23.86
CA THR A 50 -28.17 -23.29 -24.75
C THR A 50 -28.03 -21.94 -24.04
N VAL A 51 -28.22 -20.82 -24.73
CA VAL A 51 -27.97 -19.46 -24.19
C VAL A 51 -28.67 -19.20 -22.84
N ASP A 52 -29.84 -19.82 -22.62
CA ASP A 52 -30.71 -19.55 -21.47
C ASP A 52 -31.13 -20.79 -20.65
N GLU A 53 -30.88 -22.01 -21.13
CA GLU A 53 -31.32 -23.26 -20.49
C GLU A 53 -30.31 -24.42 -20.68
N ILE A 54 -30.26 -25.35 -19.72
CA ILE A 54 -29.52 -26.62 -19.87
C ILE A 54 -30.47 -27.62 -20.53
N VAL A 55 -30.19 -28.02 -21.77
CA VAL A 55 -31.10 -28.82 -22.63
C VAL A 55 -30.44 -30.11 -23.08
N TYR A 56 -31.24 -31.13 -23.38
CA TYR A 56 -30.76 -32.42 -23.91
C TYR A 56 -31.29 -32.68 -25.34
N LYS A 57 -30.45 -33.19 -26.26
CA LYS A 57 -30.83 -33.56 -27.65
C LYS A 57 -29.83 -34.54 -28.26
N ASP A 58 -30.39 -35.54 -28.94
CA ASP A 58 -29.84 -36.17 -30.14
C ASP A 58 -30.86 -35.94 -31.27
N GLU A 59 -30.44 -35.99 -32.54
CA GLU A 59 -31.13 -35.46 -33.73
C GLU A 59 -32.54 -36.05 -34.05
N SER A 60 -33.17 -36.82 -33.14
CA SER A 60 -34.41 -37.55 -33.45
C SER A 60 -35.57 -37.59 -32.44
N ARG A 61 -35.59 -36.89 -31.28
CA ARG A 61 -36.81 -36.70 -30.43
C ARG A 61 -36.65 -35.68 -29.27
N GLU A 62 -37.76 -35.39 -28.57
CA GLU A 62 -38.10 -34.26 -27.67
C GLU A 62 -37.00 -33.62 -26.79
N LYS A 63 -37.14 -32.29 -26.57
CA LYS A 63 -36.25 -31.46 -25.74
C LYS A 63 -36.57 -31.65 -24.25
N PHE A 64 -35.60 -32.11 -23.47
CA PHE A 64 -35.70 -32.16 -22.01
C PHE A 64 -34.90 -31.01 -21.36
N THR A 65 -35.50 -30.30 -20.40
CA THR A 65 -34.91 -29.11 -19.76
C THR A 65 -34.52 -29.41 -18.31
N PHE A 66 -33.22 -29.41 -18.01
CA PHE A 66 -32.68 -29.67 -16.66
C PHE A 66 -32.91 -28.52 -15.67
N TYR A 67 -33.11 -27.31 -16.19
CA TYR A 67 -33.34 -26.13 -15.39
C TYR A 67 -34.18 -25.10 -16.13
N LYS A 68 -35.30 -24.71 -15.51
CA LYS A 68 -36.17 -23.61 -15.93
C LYS A 68 -36.69 -22.89 -14.69
N SER A 69 -36.58 -21.56 -14.63
CA SER A 69 -37.14 -20.79 -13.50
C SER A 69 -38.64 -20.61 -13.66
N GLU A 70 -39.35 -20.65 -12.54
CA GLU A 70 -40.79 -20.35 -12.48
C GLU A 70 -41.10 -18.84 -12.47
N ARG A 71 -40.09 -17.95 -12.48
CA ARG A 71 -40.28 -16.51 -12.22
C ARG A 71 -39.91 -15.52 -13.34
N SER A 72 -39.33 -15.92 -14.48
CA SER A 72 -39.17 -15.04 -15.68
C SER A 72 -38.54 -15.77 -16.87
N ASP A 73 -38.85 -15.34 -18.10
CA ASP A 73 -38.45 -15.94 -19.39
C ASP A 73 -36.97 -15.80 -19.80
N SER A 74 -36.05 -15.29 -18.96
CA SER A 74 -34.60 -15.41 -19.21
C SER A 74 -33.75 -15.24 -17.95
N PHE A 75 -32.65 -16.00 -17.86
CA PHE A 75 -31.64 -15.88 -16.80
C PHE A 75 -30.40 -15.13 -17.29
N SER A 76 -29.64 -14.54 -16.36
CA SER A 76 -28.28 -14.11 -16.67
C SER A 76 -27.39 -15.33 -16.92
N LYS A 77 -26.57 -15.28 -17.98
CA LYS A 77 -25.56 -16.30 -18.30
C LYS A 77 -24.70 -16.70 -17.09
N THR A 78 -24.46 -15.75 -16.18
CA THR A 78 -23.73 -15.96 -14.93
C THR A 78 -24.42 -16.95 -13.99
N THR A 79 -25.74 -16.88 -13.88
CA THR A 79 -26.54 -17.76 -13.00
C THR A 79 -26.47 -19.20 -13.49
N ILE A 80 -26.63 -19.41 -14.79
CA ILE A 80 -26.61 -20.77 -15.34
C ILE A 80 -25.21 -21.37 -15.27
N ARG A 81 -24.17 -20.54 -15.51
CA ARG A 81 -22.78 -20.96 -15.31
C ARG A 81 -22.54 -21.43 -13.86
N GLN A 82 -23.08 -20.72 -12.86
CA GLN A 82 -22.99 -21.14 -11.45
C GLN A 82 -23.66 -22.51 -11.22
N VAL A 83 -24.86 -22.74 -11.76
CA VAL A 83 -25.58 -24.02 -11.67
C VAL A 83 -24.78 -25.16 -12.30
N VAL A 84 -24.26 -24.97 -13.52
CA VAL A 84 -23.45 -25.98 -14.22
C VAL A 84 -22.22 -26.34 -13.39
N THR A 85 -21.52 -25.33 -12.86
CA THR A 85 -20.35 -25.56 -12.01
C THR A 85 -20.69 -26.34 -10.74
N ILE A 86 -21.83 -26.07 -10.09
CA ILE A 86 -22.29 -26.85 -8.92
C ILE A 86 -22.55 -28.31 -9.30
N LEU A 87 -23.18 -28.57 -10.45
CA LEU A 87 -23.44 -29.93 -10.94
C LEU A 87 -22.14 -30.69 -11.26
N GLN A 88 -21.12 -29.99 -11.76
CA GLN A 88 -19.79 -30.55 -11.98
C GLN A 88 -19.08 -30.86 -10.65
N ILE A 89 -19.17 -29.96 -9.66
CA ILE A 89 -18.65 -30.20 -8.29
C ILE A 89 -19.31 -31.43 -7.66
N CYS A 90 -20.61 -31.64 -7.90
CA CYS A 90 -21.33 -32.83 -7.44
C CYS A 90 -21.00 -34.10 -8.26
N GLY A 91 -20.22 -33.98 -9.35
CA GLY A 91 -19.87 -35.07 -10.24
C GLY A 91 -21.00 -35.54 -11.17
N ILE A 92 -22.09 -34.77 -11.28
CA ILE A 92 -23.28 -35.12 -12.08
C ILE A 92 -23.03 -34.87 -13.58
N LEU A 93 -22.36 -33.77 -13.91
CA LEU A 93 -22.02 -33.39 -15.28
C LEU A 93 -20.50 -33.42 -15.53
N ARG A 94 -20.11 -33.74 -16.77
CA ARG A 94 -18.73 -33.66 -17.28
C ARG A 94 -18.70 -32.90 -18.62
N VAL A 95 -17.59 -32.24 -18.94
CA VAL A 95 -17.37 -31.58 -20.25
C VAL A 95 -16.88 -32.60 -21.28
N GLU A 96 -17.39 -32.55 -22.52
CA GLU A 96 -16.93 -33.43 -23.61
C GLU A 96 -16.10 -32.71 -24.68
N SER A 97 -16.46 -31.48 -25.10
CA SER A 97 -15.62 -30.62 -25.96
C SER A 97 -16.27 -29.25 -26.17
N GLU A 98 -15.46 -28.22 -26.42
CA GLU A 98 -15.93 -26.91 -26.88
C GLU A 98 -16.10 -26.95 -28.41
N LYS A 99 -17.35 -26.96 -28.90
CA LYS A 99 -17.65 -26.81 -30.34
C LYS A 99 -18.45 -25.53 -30.55
N ASN A 100 -17.91 -24.59 -31.34
CA ASN A 100 -18.59 -23.37 -31.79
C ASN A 100 -19.25 -22.54 -30.65
N ASN A 101 -18.50 -22.17 -29.61
CA ASN A 101 -18.98 -21.37 -28.46
C ASN A 101 -20.13 -21.97 -27.64
N ASN A 102 -20.52 -23.22 -27.88
CA ASN A 102 -21.49 -23.95 -27.06
C ASN A 102 -20.78 -25.06 -26.29
N TRP A 103 -20.91 -25.02 -24.96
CA TRP A 103 -20.35 -26.04 -24.08
C TRP A 103 -21.25 -27.27 -24.11
N VAL A 104 -20.70 -28.40 -24.55
CA VAL A 104 -21.39 -29.70 -24.55
C VAL A 104 -21.00 -30.43 -23.27
N PHE A 105 -22.01 -30.79 -22.47
CA PHE A 105 -21.82 -31.45 -21.18
C PHE A 105 -22.59 -32.76 -21.17
N THR A 106 -22.00 -33.85 -20.71
CA THR A 106 -22.71 -35.11 -20.60
C THR A 106 -22.90 -35.53 -19.15
N LEU A 107 -23.94 -36.33 -18.92
CA LEU A 107 -24.11 -36.98 -17.63
C LEU A 107 -22.92 -37.87 -17.36
N ASN A 108 -22.35 -37.75 -16.17
CA ASN A 108 -21.26 -38.60 -15.78
C ASN A 108 -21.72 -40.06 -15.78
N LYS A 109 -21.02 -40.93 -16.52
CA LYS A 109 -21.35 -42.37 -16.61
C LYS A 109 -21.39 -43.05 -15.24
N GLU A 110 -20.54 -42.59 -14.31
CA GLU A 110 -20.54 -43.08 -12.93
C GLU A 110 -21.84 -42.69 -12.21
N PHE A 111 -22.30 -41.45 -12.39
CA PHE A 111 -23.57 -40.97 -11.86
C PHE A 111 -24.77 -41.69 -12.48
N GLN A 112 -24.77 -41.89 -13.80
CA GLN A 112 -25.82 -42.64 -14.50
C GLN A 112 -25.93 -44.07 -13.95
N LYS A 113 -24.80 -44.74 -13.72
CA LYS A 113 -24.76 -46.10 -13.18
C LYS A 113 -25.38 -46.21 -11.78
N GLU A 114 -25.17 -45.21 -10.93
CA GLU A 114 -25.75 -45.16 -9.57
C GLU A 114 -27.29 -45.10 -9.59
N LEU A 115 -27.89 -44.53 -10.65
CA LEU A 115 -29.33 -44.40 -10.78
C LEU A 115 -29.99 -45.48 -11.66
N LYS A 116 -29.24 -46.09 -12.58
CA LYS A 116 -29.76 -47.04 -13.61
C LYS A 116 -30.52 -48.23 -13.02
N ASN A 117 -30.19 -48.65 -11.80
CA ASN A 117 -30.75 -49.82 -11.12
C ASN A 117 -31.56 -49.49 -9.86
N GLU A 118 -31.85 -48.21 -9.59
CA GLU A 118 -32.55 -47.77 -8.37
C GLU A 118 -34.00 -47.33 -8.65
N TYR A 119 -34.86 -47.52 -7.64
CA TYR A 119 -36.25 -47.06 -7.70
C TYR A 119 -36.32 -45.53 -7.67
N LEU A 120 -37.18 -44.93 -8.49
CA LEU A 120 -37.37 -43.48 -8.60
C LEU A 120 -37.59 -42.82 -7.22
N SER A 121 -38.32 -43.48 -6.33
CA SER A 121 -38.57 -43.02 -4.94
C SER A 121 -37.32 -42.91 -4.06
N ARG A 122 -36.18 -43.47 -4.47
CA ARG A 122 -34.90 -43.43 -3.76
C ARG A 122 -33.85 -42.56 -4.44
N TRP A 123 -34.19 -41.95 -5.57
CA TRP A 123 -33.24 -41.18 -6.36
C TRP A 123 -32.71 -39.95 -5.63
N GLU A 124 -33.56 -39.21 -4.93
CA GLU A 124 -33.13 -38.05 -4.13
C GLU A 124 -32.02 -38.43 -3.13
N PHE A 125 -32.27 -39.47 -2.33
CA PHE A 125 -31.30 -40.02 -1.39
C PHE A 125 -30.01 -40.50 -2.09
N ARG A 126 -30.13 -41.17 -3.24
CA ARG A 126 -28.97 -41.66 -3.99
C ARG A 126 -28.13 -40.53 -4.58
N ILE A 127 -28.76 -39.48 -5.09
CA ILE A 127 -28.10 -38.31 -5.67
C ILE A 127 -27.38 -37.53 -4.58
N GLN A 128 -28.04 -37.31 -3.44
CA GLN A 128 -27.45 -36.68 -2.27
C GLN A 128 -26.23 -37.47 -1.78
N LYS A 129 -26.35 -38.79 -1.63
CA LYS A 129 -25.25 -39.66 -1.22
C LYS A 129 -24.09 -39.66 -2.22
N TYR A 130 -24.39 -39.70 -3.52
CA TYR A 130 -23.38 -39.63 -4.58
C TYR A 130 -22.62 -38.30 -4.55
N ALA A 131 -23.34 -37.18 -4.54
CA ALA A 131 -22.78 -35.84 -4.50
C ALA A 131 -21.92 -35.65 -3.23
N CYS A 132 -22.40 -36.12 -2.08
CA CYS A 132 -21.65 -36.12 -0.84
C CYS A 132 -20.32 -36.88 -0.98
N ASN A 133 -20.35 -38.12 -1.46
CA ASN A 133 -19.14 -38.93 -1.64
C ASN A 133 -18.13 -38.26 -2.57
N LYS A 134 -18.60 -37.65 -3.67
CA LYS A 134 -17.76 -36.90 -4.61
C LYS A 134 -17.11 -35.70 -3.95
N VAL A 135 -17.90 -34.86 -3.29
CA VAL A 135 -17.41 -33.65 -2.62
C VAL A 135 -16.42 -34.00 -1.52
N VAL A 136 -16.73 -34.97 -0.65
CA VAL A 136 -15.81 -35.41 0.41
C VAL A 136 -14.49 -35.91 -0.17
N LYS A 137 -14.54 -36.67 -1.28
CA LYS A 137 -13.32 -37.10 -1.98
C LYS A 137 -12.52 -35.91 -2.47
N TYR A 138 -13.17 -34.90 -3.05
CA TYR A 138 -12.48 -33.72 -3.56
C TYR A 138 -11.84 -32.88 -2.44
N LEU A 139 -12.57 -32.64 -1.35
CA LEU A 139 -12.07 -31.90 -0.19
C LEU A 139 -10.90 -32.63 0.48
N ASN A 140 -10.99 -33.96 0.66
CA ASN A 140 -9.89 -34.74 1.22
C ASN A 140 -8.65 -34.73 0.32
N ASN A 141 -8.82 -34.83 -1.00
CA ASN A 141 -7.70 -34.73 -1.94
C ASN A 141 -7.01 -33.36 -1.84
N TYR A 142 -7.81 -32.29 -1.76
CA TYR A 142 -7.30 -30.94 -1.56
C TYR A 142 -6.51 -30.79 -0.25
N ILE A 143 -7.05 -31.29 0.87
CA ILE A 143 -6.37 -31.31 2.17
C ILE A 143 -5.05 -32.10 2.10
N ASN A 144 -5.05 -33.26 1.45
CA ASN A 144 -3.85 -34.10 1.31
C ASN A 144 -2.74 -33.39 0.51
N ILE A 145 -3.08 -32.67 -0.55
CA ILE A 145 -2.06 -31.96 -1.36
C ILE A 145 -1.46 -30.79 -0.59
N ILE A 146 -2.25 -30.11 0.26
CA ILE A 146 -1.71 -29.11 1.18
C ILE A 146 -0.70 -29.76 2.14
N ASP A 147 -1.06 -30.91 2.69
CA ASP A 147 -0.22 -31.69 3.60
C ASP A 147 1.10 -32.16 2.94
N GLU A 148 1.01 -32.70 1.73
CA GLU A 148 2.17 -33.13 0.93
C GLU A 148 3.08 -31.96 0.58
N TYR A 149 2.51 -30.80 0.23
CA TYR A 149 3.31 -29.61 -0.04
C TYR A 149 4.08 -29.12 1.19
N ASN A 150 3.45 -29.15 2.36
CA ASN A 150 4.12 -28.77 3.60
C ASN A 150 5.27 -29.73 3.95
N ARG A 151 5.06 -31.04 3.78
CA ARG A 151 6.15 -32.03 3.95
C ARG A 151 7.28 -31.83 2.94
N TYR A 152 6.94 -31.60 1.68
CA TYR A 152 7.91 -31.28 0.63
C TYR A 152 8.77 -30.07 1.00
N LYS A 153 8.18 -29.02 1.59
CA LYS A 153 8.92 -27.85 2.09
C LYS A 153 9.83 -28.15 3.29
N GLU A 154 9.45 -29.09 4.14
CA GLU A 154 10.26 -29.48 5.31
C GLU A 154 11.45 -30.36 4.90
N ASP A 155 11.29 -31.23 3.89
CA ASP A 155 12.34 -32.13 3.40
C ASP A 155 13.41 -31.41 2.55
N ASP A 156 13.03 -30.42 1.71
CA ASP A 156 13.96 -29.62 0.87
C ASP A 156 14.91 -28.72 1.70
N LEU A 157 14.67 -28.55 3.01
CA LEU A 157 15.57 -27.83 3.92
C LEU A 157 16.77 -28.69 4.36
N SER A 158 16.85 -29.96 3.96
CA SER A 158 17.91 -30.90 4.33
C SER A 158 18.98 -31.14 3.25
N GLU A 159 18.76 -30.72 2.00
CA GLU A 159 19.74 -30.79 0.90
C GLU A 159 19.82 -29.44 0.17
N ILE A 160 20.75 -28.58 0.61
CA ILE A 160 21.02 -27.30 -0.05
C ILE A 160 21.89 -27.57 -1.27
N ASP A 161 21.29 -27.58 -2.46
CA ASP A 161 21.97 -27.35 -3.74
C ASP A 161 21.33 -26.15 -4.44
N ASP A 162 22.17 -25.15 -4.76
CA ASP A 162 21.84 -23.76 -5.13
C ASP A 162 21.08 -23.56 -6.47
N GLU A 163 20.57 -24.62 -7.11
CA GLU A 163 19.99 -24.54 -8.47
C GLU A 163 18.47 -24.77 -8.55
N ASN A 164 17.79 -25.23 -7.49
CA ASN A 164 16.33 -25.46 -7.55
C ASN A 164 15.53 -24.26 -7.06
N LYS A 165 14.86 -23.56 -7.99
CA LYS A 165 13.85 -22.54 -7.64
C LYS A 165 12.72 -23.17 -6.83
N GLU A 166 12.45 -22.63 -5.64
CA GLU A 166 11.32 -22.99 -4.78
C GLU A 166 10.00 -22.94 -5.57
N ILE A 167 9.34 -24.09 -5.75
CA ILE A 167 8.06 -24.19 -6.47
C ILE A 167 6.94 -23.64 -5.56
N GLY A 168 6.19 -22.64 -6.05
CA GLY A 168 5.06 -22.08 -5.30
C GLY A 168 3.89 -23.06 -5.16
N PHE A 169 3.09 -22.95 -4.08
CA PHE A 169 1.99 -23.89 -3.79
C PHE A 169 1.00 -24.05 -4.95
N TYR A 170 0.69 -22.97 -5.67
CA TYR A 170 -0.20 -23.05 -6.84
C TYR A 170 0.39 -23.94 -7.94
N GLU A 171 1.68 -23.81 -8.24
CA GLU A 171 2.35 -24.64 -9.25
C GLU A 171 2.45 -26.09 -8.78
N TYR A 172 2.74 -26.31 -7.50
CA TYR A 172 2.74 -27.64 -6.89
C TYR A 172 1.34 -28.30 -6.93
N LEU A 173 0.31 -27.55 -6.59
CA LEU A 173 -1.08 -27.99 -6.64
C LEU A 173 -1.46 -28.38 -8.08
N MET A 174 -1.20 -27.52 -9.06
CA MET A 174 -1.52 -27.81 -10.46
C MET A 174 -0.74 -29.01 -11.03
N LYS A 175 0.48 -29.27 -10.55
CA LYS A 175 1.30 -30.42 -10.97
C LYS A 175 0.81 -31.75 -10.39
N ASN A 176 0.25 -31.73 -9.18
CA ASN A 176 -0.18 -32.94 -8.45
C ASN A 176 -1.67 -33.24 -8.55
N LEU A 177 -2.44 -32.41 -9.27
CA LEU A 177 -3.85 -32.65 -9.53
C LEU A 177 -4.06 -33.49 -10.80
N SER A 178 -5.05 -34.39 -10.77
CA SER A 178 -5.51 -35.07 -11.99
C SER A 178 -6.15 -34.07 -12.94
N GLU A 179 -6.03 -34.29 -14.27
CA GLU A 179 -6.64 -33.40 -15.29
C GLU A 179 -8.13 -33.14 -15.03
N SER A 180 -8.87 -34.18 -14.65
CA SER A 180 -10.29 -34.10 -14.28
C SER A 180 -10.57 -33.23 -13.05
N PHE A 181 -9.63 -33.14 -12.11
CA PHE A 181 -9.76 -32.31 -10.93
C PHE A 181 -9.34 -30.87 -11.23
N ILE A 182 -8.28 -30.67 -12.02
CA ILE A 182 -7.83 -29.35 -12.48
C ILE A 182 -8.98 -28.60 -13.15
N GLU A 183 -9.70 -29.28 -14.04
CA GLU A 183 -10.85 -28.73 -14.75
C GLU A 183 -11.95 -28.24 -13.78
N ILE A 184 -12.29 -29.05 -12.76
CA ILE A 184 -13.31 -28.70 -11.77
C ILE A 184 -12.81 -27.60 -10.81
N PHE A 185 -11.54 -27.64 -10.41
CA PHE A 185 -10.94 -26.66 -9.51
C PHE A 185 -10.85 -25.28 -10.15
N THR A 186 -10.46 -25.22 -11.42
CA THR A 186 -10.29 -23.97 -12.20
C THR A 186 -11.55 -23.50 -12.92
N SER A 187 -12.67 -24.23 -12.79
CA SER A 187 -13.97 -23.87 -13.36
C SER A 187 -14.54 -22.53 -12.87
N THR A 188 -13.96 -21.98 -11.80
CA THR A 188 -14.35 -20.73 -11.14
C THR A 188 -13.17 -19.77 -11.06
N ASP A 189 -13.43 -18.46 -10.99
CA ASP A 189 -12.40 -17.45 -10.74
C ASP A 189 -11.98 -17.37 -9.26
N SER A 190 -12.53 -18.21 -8.37
CA SER A 190 -12.24 -18.21 -6.91
C SER A 190 -12.41 -19.60 -6.28
N ASN A 191 -11.65 -19.91 -5.22
CA ASN A 191 -11.63 -21.27 -4.65
C ASN A 191 -12.94 -21.67 -3.94
N TRP A 192 -13.70 -22.57 -4.57
CA TRP A 192 -14.96 -23.10 -4.04
C TRP A 192 -14.78 -24.09 -2.88
N MET A 193 -13.65 -24.80 -2.81
CA MET A 193 -13.38 -25.77 -1.74
C MET A 193 -13.22 -25.08 -0.39
N ASN A 194 -12.52 -23.93 -0.36
CA ASN A 194 -12.47 -23.06 0.82
C ASN A 194 -13.87 -22.61 1.27
N SER A 195 -14.77 -22.38 0.32
CA SER A 195 -16.14 -21.95 0.58
C SER A 195 -16.99 -23.05 1.22
N MET A 196 -16.86 -24.29 0.72
CA MET A 196 -17.51 -25.45 1.32
C MET A 196 -16.94 -25.79 2.69
N ILE A 197 -15.61 -25.79 2.87
CA ILE A 197 -14.97 -26.07 4.15
C ILE A 197 -15.41 -25.06 5.22
N ALA A 198 -15.42 -23.75 4.91
CA ALA A 198 -15.90 -22.73 5.82
C ALA A 198 -17.39 -22.88 6.15
N ALA A 199 -18.22 -23.28 5.18
CA ALA A 199 -19.64 -23.54 5.39
C ALA A 199 -19.90 -24.78 6.26
N ILE A 200 -19.16 -25.87 6.06
CA ILE A 200 -19.21 -27.08 6.90
C ILE A 200 -18.81 -26.72 8.34
N ALA A 201 -17.69 -26.01 8.54
CA ALA A 201 -17.28 -25.56 9.87
C ALA A 201 -18.34 -24.64 10.54
N SER A 202 -19.03 -23.81 9.75
CA SER A 202 -20.14 -22.97 10.22
C SER A 202 -21.36 -23.78 10.67
N ASN A 203 -21.68 -24.86 9.96
CA ASN A 203 -22.80 -25.74 10.32
C ASN A 203 -22.53 -26.56 11.59
N LEU A 204 -21.26 -26.93 11.81
CA LEU A 204 -20.83 -27.70 12.98
C LEU A 204 -20.73 -26.89 14.28
N GLN A 205 -20.88 -25.57 14.24
CA GLN A 205 -20.70 -24.70 15.42
C GLN A 205 -21.62 -25.05 16.59
N ASN A 206 -22.87 -25.42 16.29
CA ASN A 206 -23.85 -25.76 17.32
C ASN A 206 -23.49 -27.08 18.03
N ASP A 207 -22.77 -27.98 17.36
CA ASP A 207 -22.43 -29.30 17.86
C ASP A 207 -21.03 -29.35 18.51
N PHE A 208 -20.04 -28.59 18.00
CA PHE A 208 -18.64 -28.68 18.41
C PHE A 208 -18.00 -27.33 18.80
N GLY A 209 -18.77 -26.24 18.84
CA GLY A 209 -18.30 -24.90 19.19
C GLY A 209 -17.78 -24.09 17.99
N SER A 210 -17.61 -22.77 18.19
CA SER A 210 -17.28 -21.83 17.11
C SER A 210 -15.78 -21.70 16.78
N GLU A 211 -14.92 -22.40 17.51
CA GLU A 211 -13.46 -22.25 17.45
C GLU A 211 -12.90 -22.55 16.07
N ASP A 212 -13.19 -23.74 15.53
CA ASP A 212 -12.71 -24.17 14.21
C ASP A 212 -13.15 -23.24 13.08
N PHE A 213 -14.41 -22.77 13.15
CA PHE A 213 -14.92 -21.80 12.17
C PHE A 213 -14.18 -20.46 12.28
N ASN A 214 -13.92 -19.98 13.49
CA ASN A 214 -13.19 -18.73 13.70
C ASN A 214 -11.75 -18.84 13.20
N LEU A 215 -11.09 -19.98 13.40
CA LEU A 215 -9.75 -20.26 12.87
C LEU A 215 -9.72 -20.16 11.34
N ILE A 216 -10.63 -20.88 10.68
CA ILE A 216 -10.75 -20.89 9.22
C ILE A 216 -11.11 -19.49 8.70
N LYS A 217 -12.05 -18.81 9.36
CA LYS A 217 -12.49 -17.44 9.02
C LYS A 217 -11.37 -16.41 9.13
N ASN A 218 -10.49 -16.54 10.11
CA ASN A 218 -9.36 -15.62 10.30
C ASN A 218 -8.23 -15.87 9.30
N HIS A 219 -8.07 -17.12 8.84
CA HIS A 219 -7.09 -17.49 7.83
C HIS A 219 -7.51 -17.08 6.41
N LEU A 220 -8.77 -17.31 6.07
CA LEU A 220 -9.32 -16.98 4.75
C LEU A 220 -9.70 -15.48 4.66
N ASN A 221 -9.68 -14.91 3.45
CA ASN A 221 -9.87 -13.46 3.21
C ASN A 221 -11.23 -12.89 3.68
N ALA A 222 -11.41 -11.55 3.61
CA ALA A 222 -12.55 -10.80 4.15
C ALA A 222 -13.96 -11.20 3.64
N ASP A 223 -14.06 -12.03 2.60
CA ASP A 223 -15.33 -12.44 2.00
C ASP A 223 -15.97 -13.69 2.64
N VAL A 224 -15.37 -14.28 3.70
CA VAL A 224 -15.95 -15.44 4.42
C VAL A 224 -17.38 -15.16 4.91
N ILE A 225 -17.60 -13.97 5.49
CA ILE A 225 -18.90 -13.58 6.03
C ILE A 225 -19.95 -13.47 4.92
N LYS A 226 -19.53 -13.12 3.69
CA LYS A 226 -20.42 -13.04 2.53
C LYS A 226 -20.66 -14.40 1.89
N ALA A 227 -19.63 -15.23 1.75
CA ALA A 227 -19.73 -16.51 1.04
C ALA A 227 -20.47 -17.58 1.87
N VAL A 228 -20.18 -17.70 3.17
CA VAL A 228 -20.70 -18.77 4.03
C VAL A 228 -22.23 -18.88 4.00
N PRO A 229 -23.03 -17.80 4.13
CA PRO A 229 -24.49 -17.89 4.07
C PRO A 229 -25.03 -18.57 2.81
N TYR A 230 -24.38 -18.39 1.65
CA TYR A 230 -24.86 -18.97 0.39
C TYR A 230 -24.55 -20.46 0.25
N TRP A 231 -23.49 -20.94 0.88
CA TRP A 231 -23.08 -22.35 0.87
C TRP A 231 -23.64 -23.17 2.03
N LYS A 232 -24.01 -22.50 3.13
CA LYS A 232 -24.45 -23.11 4.38
C LYS A 232 -25.58 -24.12 4.19
N ASP A 233 -26.63 -23.70 3.49
CA ASP A 233 -27.83 -24.51 3.25
C ASP A 233 -27.53 -25.71 2.34
N PHE A 234 -26.70 -25.50 1.32
CA PHE A 234 -26.25 -26.58 0.43
C PHE A 234 -25.42 -27.64 1.15
N CYS A 235 -24.49 -27.21 2.00
CA CYS A 235 -23.73 -28.13 2.84
C CYS A 235 -24.66 -28.87 3.81
N ASN A 236 -25.64 -28.21 4.42
CA ASN A 236 -26.63 -28.89 5.26
C ASN A 236 -27.42 -29.94 4.48
N TYR A 237 -27.82 -29.62 3.25
CA TYR A 237 -28.54 -30.55 2.38
C TYR A 237 -27.66 -31.74 1.99
N ILE A 238 -26.48 -31.54 1.40
CA ILE A 238 -25.64 -32.66 0.94
C ILE A 238 -25.14 -33.54 2.08
N PHE A 239 -24.83 -32.93 3.23
CA PHE A 239 -24.24 -33.63 4.37
C PHE A 239 -25.25 -34.03 5.44
N GLN A 240 -26.56 -33.93 5.16
CA GLN A 240 -27.63 -34.19 6.13
C GLN A 240 -27.51 -35.56 6.81
N ASP A 241 -27.22 -36.61 6.02
CA ASP A 241 -27.10 -37.99 6.48
C ASP A 241 -25.64 -38.42 6.75
N GLN A 242 -24.68 -37.49 6.73
CA GLN A 242 -23.30 -37.79 7.07
C GLN A 242 -23.05 -37.73 8.57
N ASP A 243 -22.15 -38.61 9.03
CA ASP A 243 -21.68 -38.54 10.40
C ASP A 243 -20.92 -37.23 10.64
N LYS A 244 -21.44 -36.42 11.57
CA LYS A 244 -20.85 -35.13 11.94
C LYS A 244 -19.42 -35.28 12.44
N LEU A 245 -19.05 -36.41 13.04
CA LEU A 245 -17.67 -36.69 13.46
C LEU A 245 -16.72 -36.85 12.27
N VAL A 246 -17.19 -37.41 11.15
CA VAL A 246 -16.40 -37.54 9.92
C VAL A 246 -16.14 -36.16 9.32
N LEU A 247 -17.16 -35.30 9.28
CA LEU A 247 -17.01 -33.91 8.83
C LEU A 247 -16.08 -33.12 9.76
N LYS A 248 -16.24 -33.29 11.07
CA LYS A 248 -15.37 -32.68 12.09
C LYS A 248 -13.91 -33.09 11.90
N SER A 249 -13.64 -34.38 11.71
CA SER A 249 -12.30 -34.90 11.45
C SER A 249 -11.69 -34.29 10.18
N MET A 250 -12.47 -34.13 9.11
CA MET A 250 -12.02 -33.45 7.89
C MET A 250 -11.67 -31.97 8.14
N ILE A 251 -12.48 -31.25 8.92
CA ILE A 251 -12.19 -29.87 9.32
C ILE A 251 -10.93 -29.79 10.18
N ASP A 252 -10.77 -30.70 11.14
CA ASP A 252 -9.57 -30.78 11.98
C ASP A 252 -8.31 -31.05 11.17
N ARG A 253 -8.38 -31.96 10.19
CA ARG A 253 -7.28 -32.23 9.26
C ARG A 253 -6.95 -30.98 8.46
N PHE A 254 -7.94 -30.26 7.91
CA PHE A 254 -7.71 -29.02 7.18
C PHE A 254 -7.02 -27.94 8.05
N ILE A 255 -7.49 -27.74 9.28
CA ILE A 255 -6.91 -26.80 10.24
C ILE A 255 -5.46 -27.19 10.60
N THR A 256 -5.21 -28.49 10.72
CA THR A 256 -3.88 -29.04 11.03
C THR A 256 -2.90 -28.81 9.89
N VAL A 257 -3.27 -29.15 8.65
CA VAL A 257 -2.41 -28.95 7.48
C VAL A 257 -2.20 -27.48 7.15
N LEU A 258 -3.04 -26.56 7.63
CA LEU A 258 -2.78 -25.12 7.52
C LEU A 258 -1.91 -24.56 8.66
N GLY A 259 -1.51 -25.40 9.63
CA GLY A 259 -0.75 -24.97 10.82
C GLY A 259 -1.56 -24.05 11.74
N LEU A 260 -2.89 -23.99 11.61
CA LEU A 260 -3.73 -23.03 12.33
C LEU A 260 -3.90 -23.37 13.81
N LYS A 261 -3.97 -24.66 14.14
CA LYS A 261 -3.98 -25.14 15.53
C LYS A 261 -2.61 -25.01 16.21
N GLN A 262 -1.51 -25.06 15.45
CA GLN A 262 -0.17 -24.85 16.00
C GLN A 262 0.10 -23.37 16.32
N LYS A 263 -0.44 -22.43 15.52
CA LYS A 263 -0.25 -20.97 15.69
C LYS A 263 -1.09 -20.31 16.79
N LEU A 264 -2.32 -20.79 17.05
CA LEU A 264 -3.09 -20.32 18.22
C LEU A 264 -2.58 -20.95 19.50
N ARG A 265 -2.29 -22.25 19.50
CA ARG A 265 -1.75 -22.95 20.67
C ARG A 265 -0.43 -22.35 21.14
N THR A 266 0.45 -21.95 20.22
CA THR A 266 1.71 -21.27 20.56
C THR A 266 1.51 -19.87 21.15
N GLN A 267 0.54 -19.07 20.68
CA GLN A 267 0.21 -17.78 21.30
C GLN A 267 -0.48 -17.94 22.65
N GLU A 268 -1.40 -18.89 22.77
CA GLU A 268 -2.05 -19.22 24.03
C GLU A 268 -1.04 -19.77 25.05
N GLU A 269 -0.06 -20.57 24.61
CA GLU A 269 1.04 -21.07 25.45
C GLU A 269 1.99 -19.94 25.88
N LEU A 270 2.43 -19.08 24.94
CA LEU A 270 3.31 -17.94 25.24
C LEU A 270 2.66 -16.94 26.20
N HIS A 271 1.35 -16.73 26.11
CA HIS A 271 0.63 -15.77 26.95
C HIS A 271 -0.21 -16.44 28.04
N ALA A 272 -0.04 -17.74 28.29
CA ALA A 272 -0.81 -18.49 29.29
C ALA A 272 -0.72 -17.85 30.68
N ALA A 273 -1.83 -17.83 31.41
CA ALA A 273 -1.84 -17.39 32.80
C ALA A 273 -1.37 -18.51 33.75
N TYR A 274 -0.61 -18.14 34.77
CA TYR A 274 -0.13 -19.02 35.84
C TYR A 274 -0.44 -18.37 37.19
N THR A 275 -0.85 -19.16 38.17
CA THR A 275 -1.21 -18.68 39.51
C THR A 275 0.04 -18.45 40.37
N GLU A 276 -0.06 -17.53 41.32
CA GLU A 276 0.98 -17.26 42.34
C GLU A 276 1.39 -18.54 43.06
N LYS A 277 0.42 -19.38 43.44
CA LYS A 277 0.68 -20.68 44.08
C LYS A 277 1.47 -21.66 43.20
N GLU A 278 1.24 -21.66 41.88
CA GLU A 278 2.01 -22.50 40.94
C GLU A 278 3.46 -22.00 40.83
N ILE A 279 3.65 -20.69 40.65
CA ILE A 279 4.98 -20.08 40.49
C ILE A 279 5.80 -20.22 41.78
N ASP A 280 5.20 -19.94 42.94
CA ASP A 280 5.85 -20.08 44.25
C ASP A 280 6.25 -21.53 44.55
N SER A 281 5.51 -22.52 44.02
CA SER A 281 5.86 -23.93 44.19
C SER A 281 7.07 -24.37 43.36
N TRP A 282 7.43 -23.61 42.32
CA TRP A 282 8.59 -23.85 41.46
C TRP A 282 9.77 -22.93 41.80
N TYR A 283 9.63 -22.16 42.87
CA TYR A 283 10.69 -21.35 43.45
C TYR A 283 11.58 -22.24 44.33
N THR A 284 12.82 -22.47 43.91
CA THR A 284 13.85 -23.08 44.77
C THR A 284 14.92 -22.06 45.10
N THR A 285 15.12 -21.79 46.39
CA THR A 285 16.08 -20.83 46.98
C THR A 285 17.56 -21.10 46.71
N HIS A 286 17.89 -22.04 45.81
CA HIS A 286 19.26 -22.40 45.48
C HIS A 286 19.52 -22.16 44.01
N ASN A 287 20.01 -20.98 43.67
CA ASN A 287 20.91 -20.82 42.52
C ASN A 287 22.05 -19.88 42.89
N HIS A 288 23.26 -20.43 42.89
CA HIS A 288 24.52 -19.71 43.02
C HIS A 288 24.80 -18.92 41.74
N TYR A 289 24.10 -17.81 41.51
CA TYR A 289 24.56 -16.83 40.54
C TYR A 289 25.58 -15.93 41.23
N GLU A 290 26.82 -15.94 40.73
CA GLU A 290 27.96 -15.23 41.34
C GLU A 290 27.59 -13.80 41.76
N SER A 291 28.04 -13.44 42.95
CA SER A 291 27.90 -12.11 43.52
C SER A 291 28.49 -11.04 42.61
N ILE A 292 27.84 -9.87 42.64
CA ILE A 292 28.24 -8.60 42.02
C ILE A 292 29.77 -8.41 42.06
N PRO A 293 30.43 -8.08 40.93
CA PRO A 293 31.82 -7.64 40.98
C PRO A 293 31.92 -6.39 41.87
N SER A 294 32.67 -6.49 42.98
CA SER A 294 32.85 -5.39 43.95
C SER A 294 33.44 -4.11 43.33
N SER A 295 33.97 -4.18 42.10
CA SER A 295 34.46 -3.04 41.31
C SER A 295 33.36 -2.10 40.78
N LEU A 296 32.09 -2.53 40.77
CA LEU A 296 30.94 -1.77 40.25
C LEU A 296 30.05 -1.14 41.34
N GLU A 297 30.20 -1.52 42.61
CA GLU A 297 29.42 -0.95 43.74
C GLU A 297 29.77 0.51 44.02
N SER A 298 30.96 0.97 43.63
CA SER A 298 31.35 2.38 43.70
C SER A 298 31.33 3.00 42.31
N ILE A 299 30.17 3.35 41.80
CA ILE A 299 30.07 4.28 40.66
C ILE A 299 30.62 5.63 41.14
N LYS A 300 31.90 5.88 40.89
CA LYS A 300 32.56 7.13 41.31
C LYS A 300 32.12 8.26 40.39
N GLU A 301 31.40 9.23 40.95
CA GLU A 301 30.80 10.41 40.29
C GLU A 301 31.78 11.35 39.53
N ASN A 302 33.05 10.97 39.31
CA ASN A 302 34.09 11.87 38.76
C ASN A 302 34.89 11.30 37.58
N LYS A 303 34.44 10.23 36.90
CA LYS A 303 35.11 9.71 35.69
C LYS A 303 34.32 10.05 34.41
N ILE A 304 34.99 10.66 33.43
CA ILE A 304 34.39 11.02 32.13
C ILE A 304 34.00 9.77 31.33
N PHE A 305 34.84 8.73 31.39
CA PHE A 305 34.63 7.43 30.77
C PHE A 305 35.04 6.33 31.75
N TYR A 306 34.20 5.33 31.92
CA TYR A 306 34.58 4.08 32.55
C TYR A 306 33.85 2.91 31.92
N SER A 307 34.46 1.73 31.88
CA SER A 307 33.81 0.55 31.33
C SER A 307 34.07 -0.66 32.21
N SER A 308 33.14 -1.61 32.20
CA SER A 308 33.26 -2.87 32.91
C SER A 308 32.67 -4.00 32.08
N VAL A 309 33.31 -5.17 32.13
CA VAL A 309 32.81 -6.37 31.46
C VAL A 309 31.98 -7.17 32.46
N CYS A 310 30.76 -7.54 32.07
CA CYS A 310 29.83 -8.30 32.90
C CYS A 310 29.05 -9.33 32.07
N ASN A 311 28.44 -10.32 32.73
CA ASN A 311 27.53 -11.24 32.05
C ASN A 311 26.10 -10.67 31.92
N LEU A 312 25.22 -11.39 31.22
CA LEU A 312 23.82 -10.98 31.04
C LEU A 312 23.07 -10.89 32.38
N HIS A 313 23.31 -11.83 33.30
CA HIS A 313 22.69 -11.80 34.63
C HIS A 313 22.88 -10.44 35.31
N TYR A 314 24.13 -9.97 35.33
CA TYR A 314 24.46 -8.68 35.91
C TYR A 314 23.81 -7.54 35.15
N LEU A 315 23.89 -7.53 33.81
CA LEU A 315 23.28 -6.48 32.99
C LEU A 315 21.79 -6.35 33.30
N LEU A 316 21.03 -7.45 33.32
CA LEU A 316 19.59 -7.45 33.61
C LEU A 316 19.33 -6.93 35.03
N ARG A 317 20.06 -7.41 36.04
CA ARG A 317 19.90 -6.96 37.44
C ARG A 317 20.23 -5.47 37.60
N PHE A 318 21.31 -5.03 37.00
CA PHE A 318 21.77 -3.65 37.01
C PHE A 318 20.77 -2.71 36.33
N SER A 319 20.19 -3.15 35.20
CA SER A 319 19.28 -2.36 34.36
C SER A 319 17.83 -2.34 34.79
N THR A 320 17.35 -3.37 35.49
CA THR A 320 15.92 -3.54 35.79
C THR A 320 15.60 -3.46 37.28
N ILE A 321 16.54 -3.79 38.16
CA ILE A 321 16.33 -3.85 39.62
C ILE A 321 17.08 -2.72 40.33
N GLN A 322 18.38 -2.55 40.04
CA GLN A 322 19.23 -1.64 40.82
C GLN A 322 19.13 -0.18 40.40
N ASN A 323 18.94 0.09 39.10
CA ASN A 323 18.93 1.44 38.57
C ASN A 323 17.69 1.68 37.72
N LYS A 324 17.30 2.95 37.65
CA LYS A 324 16.23 3.39 36.77
C LYS A 324 16.81 3.70 35.39
N ILE A 325 16.49 2.87 34.39
CA ILE A 325 16.88 3.12 33.00
C ILE A 325 15.83 3.92 32.25
N HIS A 326 16.26 5.07 31.75
CA HIS A 326 15.53 5.92 30.86
C HIS A 326 15.88 5.60 29.40
N LEU A 327 14.82 5.58 28.58
CA LEU A 327 14.92 5.47 27.14
C LEU A 327 14.79 6.87 26.55
N PRO A 328 15.85 7.48 25.99
CA PRO A 328 15.72 8.81 25.44
C PRO A 328 14.63 8.90 24.34
N LEU A 329 13.78 9.93 24.39
CA LEU A 329 12.63 10.09 23.48
C LEU A 329 13.01 10.15 21.98
N TYR A 330 14.28 10.44 21.68
CA TYR A 330 14.82 10.49 20.34
C TYR A 330 15.31 9.14 19.80
N GLN A 331 15.29 8.09 20.62
CA GLN A 331 15.81 6.80 20.19
C GLN A 331 14.92 6.11 19.18
N ARG A 332 15.57 5.28 18.34
CA ARG A 332 14.89 4.60 17.27
C ARG A 332 13.92 3.56 17.82
N ASN A 333 12.77 3.58 17.21
CA ASN A 333 11.79 2.55 17.13
C ASN A 333 12.43 1.15 16.86
N TYR A 334 11.96 0.07 17.50
CA TYR A 334 12.48 -1.29 17.33
C TYR A 334 12.55 -1.73 15.85
N SER A 335 13.72 -2.20 15.42
CA SER A 335 14.04 -2.39 14.00
C SER A 335 14.72 -3.70 13.63
N TRP A 336 15.08 -4.55 14.59
CA TRP A 336 15.65 -5.87 14.30
C TRP A 336 14.69 -6.73 13.47
N ASP A 337 15.23 -7.53 12.57
CA ASP A 337 14.53 -8.51 11.76
C ASP A 337 14.82 -9.94 12.25
N GLU A 338 14.11 -10.91 11.69
CA GLU A 338 14.25 -12.34 12.01
C GLU A 338 15.70 -12.82 11.80
N ARG A 339 16.36 -12.38 10.73
CA ARG A 339 17.77 -12.72 10.45
C ARG A 339 18.73 -12.33 11.58
N LEU A 340 18.58 -11.13 12.16
CA LEU A 340 19.40 -10.71 13.30
C LEU A 340 19.09 -11.51 14.57
N LEU A 341 17.85 -11.98 14.72
CA LEU A 341 17.46 -12.86 15.82
C LEU A 341 18.03 -14.27 15.64
N ASP A 342 18.04 -14.80 14.42
CA ASP A 342 18.66 -16.10 14.11
C ASP A 342 20.12 -16.12 14.50
N ILE A 343 20.89 -15.12 14.07
CA ILE A 343 22.32 -15.02 14.41
C ILE A 343 22.51 -15.03 15.93
N LEU A 344 21.77 -14.19 16.66
CA LEU A 344 21.87 -14.13 18.12
C LEU A 344 21.46 -15.46 18.77
N PHE A 345 20.40 -16.10 18.26
CA PHE A 345 19.91 -17.36 18.79
C PHE A 345 20.91 -18.49 18.57
N GLU A 346 21.47 -18.62 17.36
CA GLU A 346 22.49 -19.63 17.05
C GLU A 346 23.74 -19.44 17.90
N ASP A 347 24.22 -18.20 18.10
CA ASP A 347 25.35 -17.91 18.98
C ASP A 347 25.11 -18.45 20.41
N ILE A 348 23.90 -18.27 20.95
CA ILE A 348 23.54 -18.77 22.29
C ILE A 348 23.37 -20.29 22.28
N PHE A 349 22.77 -20.83 21.22
CA PHE A 349 22.55 -22.27 21.08
C PHE A 349 23.89 -23.02 20.98
N GLU A 350 24.87 -22.51 20.26
CA GLU A 350 26.23 -23.08 20.22
C GLU A 350 26.91 -23.05 21.60
N LEU A 351 26.73 -21.98 22.38
CA LEU A 351 27.23 -21.93 23.76
C LEU A 351 26.56 -22.97 24.66
N SER A 352 25.27 -23.25 24.45
CA SER A 352 24.57 -24.30 25.21
C SER A 352 25.14 -25.70 24.98
N GLN A 353 25.75 -25.94 23.81
CA GLN A 353 26.43 -27.21 23.52
C GLN A 353 27.82 -27.31 24.18
N ASN A 354 28.41 -26.19 24.61
CA ASN A 354 29.69 -26.15 25.30
C ASN A 354 29.76 -24.99 26.30
N LEU A 355 29.27 -25.25 27.52
CA LEU A 355 29.15 -24.27 28.60
C LEU A 355 30.50 -23.72 29.13
N ASN A 356 31.63 -24.24 28.68
CA ASN A 356 32.95 -23.65 29.01
C ASN A 356 33.30 -22.46 28.11
N LYS A 357 32.60 -22.29 26.99
CA LYS A 357 32.81 -21.15 26.09
C LYS A 357 32.05 -19.93 26.60
N LYS A 358 32.62 -18.76 26.36
CA LYS A 358 32.03 -17.45 26.64
C LYS A 358 31.94 -16.69 25.33
N HIS A 359 30.82 -15.99 25.10
CA HIS A 359 30.62 -15.18 23.91
C HIS A 359 30.49 -13.71 24.29
N PHE A 360 31.16 -12.84 23.54
CA PHE A 360 31.10 -11.39 23.75
C PHE A 360 30.14 -10.75 22.75
N LEU A 361 29.01 -10.22 23.23
CA LEU A 361 27.96 -9.64 22.39
C LEU A 361 28.15 -8.14 22.09
N GLY A 362 29.26 -7.55 22.53
CA GLY A 362 29.58 -6.14 22.32
C GLY A 362 29.34 -5.26 23.55
N SER A 363 29.17 -3.96 23.31
CA SER A 363 29.01 -2.96 24.37
C SER A 363 27.59 -2.43 24.52
N ILE A 364 27.20 -2.06 25.73
CA ILE A 364 26.02 -1.25 26.02
C ILE A 364 26.49 0.03 26.70
N THR A 365 26.08 1.16 26.16
CA THR A 365 26.55 2.46 26.63
C THR A 365 25.47 3.14 27.45
N PHE A 366 25.79 3.55 28.68
CA PHE A 366 24.93 4.33 29.55
C PHE A 366 25.52 5.72 29.81
N SER A 367 24.66 6.73 29.92
CA SER A 367 25.00 7.98 30.59
C SER A 367 24.32 8.02 31.95
N GLN A 368 24.92 8.67 32.94
CA GLN A 368 24.40 8.71 34.31
C GLN A 368 24.08 10.13 34.74
N LYS A 369 22.85 10.35 35.22
CA LYS A 369 22.39 11.63 35.77
C LYS A 369 21.66 11.39 37.09
N ASN A 370 22.22 11.84 38.21
CA ASN A 370 21.54 11.81 39.53
C ASN A 370 20.92 10.43 39.89
N ASN A 371 21.69 9.35 39.74
CA ASN A 371 21.27 7.94 39.89
C ASN A 371 20.33 7.36 38.83
N ASP A 372 19.88 8.15 37.86
CA ASP A 372 19.19 7.67 36.67
C ASP A 372 20.21 7.34 35.56
N LEU A 373 19.95 6.28 34.80
CA LEU A 373 20.78 5.86 33.67
C LEU A 373 20.05 6.06 32.35
N ASN A 374 20.60 6.80 31.40
CA ASN A 374 20.07 6.80 30.03
C ASN A 374 20.83 5.77 29.21
N ILE A 375 20.12 4.87 28.53
CA ILE A 375 20.77 4.04 27.52
C ILE A 375 21.13 4.94 26.33
N VAL A 376 22.41 5.01 25.96
CA VAL A 376 22.89 5.79 24.82
C VAL A 376 22.96 4.90 23.58
N ASP A 377 23.56 3.70 23.72
CA ASP A 377 23.69 2.72 22.63
C ASP A 377 23.49 1.29 23.15
N GLY A 378 23.08 0.38 22.26
CA GLY A 378 22.77 -1.01 22.62
C GLY A 378 21.29 -1.27 22.95
N GLN A 379 20.41 -0.29 22.72
CA GLN A 379 18.98 -0.39 22.98
C GLN A 379 18.30 -1.59 22.29
N GLN A 380 18.48 -1.75 20.97
CA GLN A 380 17.84 -2.84 20.23
C GLN A 380 18.26 -4.22 20.76
N ARG A 381 19.56 -4.37 21.06
CA ARG A 381 20.13 -5.58 21.63
C ARG A 381 19.53 -5.86 23.00
N THR A 382 19.47 -4.84 23.86
CA THR A 382 18.90 -4.94 25.21
C THR A 382 17.43 -5.38 25.14
N ILE A 383 16.62 -4.76 24.28
CA ILE A 383 15.23 -5.16 24.11
C ILE A 383 15.10 -6.59 23.56
N SER A 384 15.87 -6.99 22.55
CA SER A 384 15.85 -8.36 22.04
C SER A 384 16.21 -9.39 23.12
N LEU A 385 17.20 -9.10 23.98
CA LEU A 385 17.55 -9.94 25.12
C LEU A 385 16.44 -10.02 26.16
N ILE A 386 15.71 -8.92 26.40
CA ILE A 386 14.53 -8.93 27.28
C ILE A 386 13.40 -9.78 26.66
N LEU A 387 13.19 -9.71 25.34
CA LEU A 387 12.21 -10.56 24.65
C LEU A 387 12.57 -12.05 24.77
N ILE A 388 13.85 -12.41 24.58
CA ILE A 388 14.34 -13.79 24.79
C ILE A 388 14.16 -14.21 26.26
N SER A 389 14.48 -13.33 27.21
CA SER A 389 14.31 -13.60 28.65
C SER A 389 12.84 -13.90 28.98
N TYR A 390 11.90 -13.12 28.43
CA TYR A 390 10.47 -13.34 28.63
C TYR A 390 10.00 -14.66 28.00
N ALA A 391 10.36 -14.92 26.75
CA ALA A 391 9.98 -16.15 26.07
C ALA A 391 10.56 -17.40 26.77
N LEU A 392 11.81 -17.34 27.24
CA LEU A 392 12.45 -18.41 28.00
C LEU A 392 11.79 -18.63 29.37
N TYR A 393 11.42 -17.54 30.07
CA TYR A 393 10.62 -17.62 31.29
C TYR A 393 9.29 -18.34 31.05
N LYS A 394 8.56 -17.99 29.98
CA LYS A 394 7.31 -18.66 29.59
C LYS A 394 7.51 -20.12 29.24
N LEU A 395 8.61 -20.46 28.58
CA LEU A 395 8.95 -21.85 28.23
C LEU A 395 9.19 -22.69 29.50
N ILE A 396 9.93 -22.16 30.47
CA ILE A 396 10.14 -22.82 31.77
C ILE A 396 8.82 -23.06 32.50
N LEU A 397 7.93 -22.06 32.54
CA LEU A 397 6.61 -22.22 33.15
C LEU A 397 5.76 -23.29 32.45
N LEU A 398 5.77 -23.32 31.12
CA LEU A 398 5.08 -24.34 30.33
C LEU A 398 5.64 -25.73 30.61
N TYR A 399 6.97 -25.88 30.62
CA TYR A 399 7.63 -27.13 30.94
C TYR A 399 7.27 -27.61 32.36
N ASN A 400 7.39 -26.72 33.35
CA ASN A 400 7.08 -27.02 34.74
C ASN A 400 5.61 -27.38 34.95
N LYS A 401 4.68 -26.80 34.19
CA LYS A 401 3.27 -27.18 34.28
C LYS A 401 3.02 -28.61 33.78
N ASN A 402 3.71 -29.01 32.72
CA ASN A 402 3.46 -30.25 32.01
C ASN A 402 4.29 -31.44 32.51
N ASN A 403 5.37 -31.21 33.25
CA ASN A 403 6.33 -32.25 33.65
C ASN A 403 6.46 -32.33 35.18
N LEU A 404 6.81 -33.51 35.71
CA LEU A 404 7.03 -33.70 37.14
C LEU A 404 8.41 -33.19 37.59
N ASP A 405 9.42 -33.37 36.75
CA ASP A 405 10.77 -32.85 36.93
C ASP A 405 10.81 -31.37 36.58
N LYS A 406 10.81 -30.53 37.61
CA LYS A 406 10.79 -29.08 37.43
C LYS A 406 12.18 -28.53 37.09
N ILE A 407 12.18 -27.42 36.37
CA ILE A 407 13.31 -26.54 36.08
C ILE A 407 13.24 -25.37 37.06
N ALA A 408 14.37 -25.02 37.67
CA ALA A 408 14.44 -23.85 38.56
C ALA A 408 14.31 -22.55 37.76
N ILE A 409 13.44 -21.65 38.20
CA ILE A 409 13.28 -20.33 37.58
C ILE A 409 14.37 -19.39 38.14
N PRO A 410 15.15 -18.68 37.29
CA PRO A 410 16.10 -17.69 37.78
C PRO A 410 15.43 -16.54 38.53
N ASP A 411 16.03 -16.12 39.64
CA ASP A 411 15.53 -15.00 40.45
C ASP A 411 15.29 -13.74 39.61
N ILE A 412 16.21 -13.42 38.70
CA ILE A 412 16.10 -12.24 37.82
C ILE A 412 14.84 -12.27 36.94
N PHE A 413 14.40 -13.45 36.48
CA PHE A 413 13.18 -13.57 35.67
C PHE A 413 11.93 -13.38 36.54
N LEU A 414 11.94 -13.90 37.77
CA LEU A 414 10.86 -13.67 38.72
C LEU A 414 10.77 -12.19 39.10
N GLU A 415 11.90 -11.53 39.37
CA GLU A 415 11.93 -10.10 39.62
C GLU A 415 11.38 -9.31 38.42
N MET A 416 11.85 -9.58 37.20
CA MET A 416 11.47 -8.82 36.00
C MET A 416 10.02 -9.02 35.55
N PHE A 417 9.50 -10.25 35.59
CA PHE A 417 8.22 -10.60 34.95
C PHE A 417 7.11 -10.96 35.93
N TYR A 418 7.46 -11.34 37.17
CA TYR A 418 6.48 -11.73 38.18
C TYR A 418 6.31 -10.67 39.29
N LYS A 419 7.37 -10.28 40.00
CA LYS A 419 7.32 -9.37 41.14
C LYS A 419 7.27 -7.88 40.75
N HIS A 420 8.02 -7.49 39.73
CA HIS A 420 8.17 -6.10 39.32
C HIS A 420 7.78 -5.82 37.86
N ILE A 421 6.55 -6.16 37.43
CA ILE A 421 5.99 -5.55 36.19
C ILE A 421 6.07 -3.99 36.26
N SER A 422 6.23 -3.42 37.45
CA SER A 422 6.45 -2.00 37.71
C SER A 422 7.76 -1.39 37.22
N TRP A 423 8.82 -2.16 36.86
CA TRP A 423 10.01 -1.53 36.26
C TRP A 423 9.70 -0.87 34.91
N PHE A 424 8.65 -1.35 34.23
CA PHE A 424 7.96 -0.59 33.19
C PHE A 424 7.27 0.62 33.81
N LYS A 425 6.27 0.47 34.68
CA LYS A 425 5.46 1.59 35.22
C LYS A 425 6.27 2.78 35.78
N ASN A 426 7.47 2.56 36.30
CA ASN A 426 8.34 3.59 36.85
C ASN A 426 9.16 4.36 35.81
N ASN A 427 9.21 3.91 34.55
CA ASN A 427 9.97 4.50 33.44
C ASN A 427 9.05 5.06 32.34
N PRO A 428 8.31 6.18 32.51
CA PRO A 428 7.28 6.61 31.56
C PRO A 428 7.74 6.76 30.09
N ASP A 429 9.04 6.88 29.83
CA ASP A 429 9.60 7.18 28.52
C ASP A 429 9.39 6.08 27.46
N TYR A 430 9.18 4.80 27.83
CA TYR A 430 8.85 3.76 26.83
C TYR A 430 7.45 3.94 26.23
N LYS A 431 6.53 4.62 26.94
CA LYS A 431 5.16 4.89 26.45
C LYS A 431 5.14 5.88 25.27
N GLU A 432 6.20 6.67 25.12
CA GLU A 432 6.34 7.63 24.03
C GLU A 432 6.95 7.00 22.75
N SER A 433 7.42 5.74 22.82
CA SER A 433 7.87 5.00 21.64
C SER A 433 6.72 4.28 20.96
N GLU A 434 6.66 4.34 19.63
CA GLU A 434 5.62 3.63 18.88
C GLU A 434 5.73 2.09 18.98
N SER A 435 6.90 1.55 19.34
CA SER A 435 7.13 0.11 19.53
C SER A 435 7.03 -0.28 21.00
N TYR A 436 7.80 0.39 21.85
CA TYR A 436 8.02 -0.07 23.22
C TYR A 436 6.82 0.17 24.14
N GLN A 437 5.89 1.06 23.75
CA GLN A 437 4.65 1.28 24.50
C GLN A 437 3.81 0.00 24.69
N TYR A 438 3.99 -1.00 23.82
CA TYR A 438 3.22 -2.25 23.86
C TYR A 438 3.90 -3.38 24.63
N LEU A 439 5.11 -3.19 25.17
CA LEU A 439 5.83 -4.23 25.90
C LEU A 439 5.05 -4.71 27.15
N GLU A 440 4.44 -3.78 27.89
CA GLU A 440 3.61 -4.11 29.07
C GLU A 440 2.42 -5.00 28.68
N ASP A 441 1.78 -4.70 27.54
CA ASP A 441 0.67 -5.51 27.04
C ASP A 441 1.13 -6.87 26.53
N LEU A 442 2.28 -6.95 25.85
CA LEU A 442 2.85 -8.20 25.34
C LEU A 442 3.35 -9.13 26.45
N PHE A 443 3.87 -8.58 27.54
CA PHE A 443 4.28 -9.38 28.71
C PHE A 443 3.12 -9.71 29.64
N SER A 444 1.90 -9.29 29.30
CA SER A 444 0.70 -9.66 30.03
C SER A 444 0.17 -11.02 29.59
N SER A 445 -0.63 -11.65 30.45
CA SER A 445 -1.42 -12.84 30.12
C SER A 445 -2.79 -12.51 29.49
N ASN A 446 -3.02 -11.26 29.04
CA ASN A 446 -4.30 -10.85 28.47
C ASN A 446 -4.32 -11.02 26.94
N VAL A 447 -4.52 -12.27 26.50
CA VAL A 447 -4.58 -12.64 25.07
C VAL A 447 -5.61 -11.83 24.30
N GLN A 448 -6.76 -11.53 24.91
CA GLN A 448 -7.82 -10.74 24.28
C GLN A 448 -7.32 -9.32 23.96
N LYS A 449 -6.75 -8.63 24.94
CA LYS A 449 -6.19 -7.28 24.77
C LYS A 449 -5.06 -7.27 23.72
N ILE A 450 -4.19 -8.27 23.74
CA ILE A 450 -3.11 -8.41 22.74
C ILE A 450 -3.72 -8.57 21.33
N THR A 451 -4.76 -9.39 21.19
CA THR A 451 -5.43 -9.63 19.91
C THR A 451 -6.16 -8.38 19.39
N GLU A 452 -6.72 -7.57 20.31
CA GLU A 452 -7.34 -6.28 19.99
C GLU A 452 -6.30 -5.23 19.54
N ILE A 453 -5.13 -5.17 20.20
CA ILE A 453 -4.03 -4.26 19.84
C ILE A 453 -3.40 -4.68 18.50
N PHE A 454 -3.28 -5.98 18.26
CA PHE A 454 -2.57 -6.58 17.12
C PHE A 454 -3.47 -7.46 16.23
N PRO A 455 -4.50 -6.92 15.57
CA PRO A 455 -5.39 -7.69 14.70
C PRO A 455 -4.67 -8.28 13.48
N ALA A 456 -5.07 -9.47 13.02
CA ALA A 456 -4.38 -10.19 11.93
C ALA A 456 -4.33 -9.44 10.57
N LYS A 457 -5.24 -8.48 10.33
CA LYS A 457 -5.38 -7.75 9.06
C LYS A 457 -4.29 -6.70 8.81
N ASN A 458 -3.56 -6.24 9.84
CA ASN A 458 -2.72 -5.03 9.77
C ASN A 458 -1.22 -5.25 10.04
N LYS A 459 -0.66 -6.40 9.64
CA LYS A 459 0.75 -6.80 9.95
C LYS A 459 1.87 -5.85 9.46
N LYS A 460 1.55 -4.80 8.70
CA LYS A 460 2.53 -3.83 8.15
C LYS A 460 2.78 -2.60 9.04
N GLU A 461 2.03 -2.44 10.13
CA GLU A 461 2.19 -1.29 11.04
C GLU A 461 3.43 -1.46 11.93
N PHE A 462 4.03 -0.32 12.34
CA PHE A 462 5.26 -0.28 13.10
C PHE A 462 5.22 -1.09 14.42
N LYS A 463 4.08 -1.06 15.11
CA LYS A 463 3.85 -1.81 16.36
C LYS A 463 4.01 -3.32 16.22
N TYR A 464 3.81 -3.91 15.04
CA TYR A 464 3.86 -5.37 14.88
C TYR A 464 5.28 -5.91 14.92
N LYS A 465 6.32 -5.09 14.69
CA LYS A 465 7.70 -5.60 14.68
C LYS A 465 8.07 -6.29 15.99
N ILE A 466 7.81 -5.63 17.11
CA ILE A 466 8.20 -6.17 18.42
C ILE A 466 7.39 -7.42 18.78
N LYS A 467 6.10 -7.48 18.39
CA LYS A 467 5.26 -8.66 18.55
C LYS A 467 5.71 -9.82 17.67
N ASN A 468 5.92 -9.58 16.38
CA ASN A 468 6.33 -10.61 15.42
C ASN A 468 7.67 -11.22 15.84
N ASN A 469 8.61 -10.39 16.28
CA ASN A 469 9.89 -10.86 16.78
C ASN A 469 9.75 -11.69 18.06
N LEU A 470 8.86 -11.32 18.99
CA LEU A 470 8.56 -12.15 20.16
C LEU A 470 7.94 -13.50 19.77
N ASP A 471 6.95 -13.50 18.86
CA ASP A 471 6.33 -14.72 18.33
C ASP A 471 7.39 -15.62 17.65
N TYR A 472 8.35 -15.01 16.93
CA TYR A 472 9.44 -15.71 16.25
C TYR A 472 10.43 -16.34 17.23
N ILE A 473 10.88 -15.57 18.22
CA ILE A 473 11.76 -16.05 19.31
C ILE A 473 11.11 -17.22 20.04
N TRP A 474 9.81 -17.12 20.35
CA TRP A 474 9.06 -18.21 20.96
C TRP A 474 9.07 -19.47 20.07
N GLY A 475 8.88 -19.31 18.76
CA GLY A 475 8.98 -20.40 17.79
C GLY A 475 10.35 -21.11 17.82
N LEU A 476 11.44 -20.34 17.84
CA LEU A 476 12.81 -20.89 17.91
C LEU A 476 13.05 -21.67 19.21
N LEU A 477 12.69 -21.07 20.36
CA LEU A 477 12.88 -21.68 21.67
C LEU A 477 12.05 -22.95 21.84
N ASN A 478 10.73 -22.88 21.59
CA ASN A 478 9.82 -24.01 21.77
C ASN A 478 10.10 -25.14 20.76
N GLY A 479 10.57 -24.80 19.56
CA GLY A 479 10.92 -25.78 18.52
C GLY A 479 12.21 -26.55 18.80
N ARG A 480 13.23 -25.90 19.40
CA ARG A 480 14.56 -26.51 19.61
C ARG A 480 14.83 -26.99 21.03
N LEU A 481 14.17 -26.40 22.03
CA LEU A 481 14.40 -26.71 23.45
C LEU A 481 13.24 -27.56 24.01
N THR A 482 13.30 -28.87 23.77
CA THR A 482 12.17 -29.78 24.05
C THR A 482 12.26 -30.52 25.39
N ASN A 483 13.41 -30.52 26.06
CA ASN A 483 13.64 -31.30 27.28
C ASN A 483 14.33 -30.46 28.37
N LYS A 484 14.25 -30.92 29.62
CA LYS A 484 14.82 -30.25 30.79
C LYS A 484 16.28 -29.86 30.58
N LYS A 485 17.12 -30.80 30.15
CA LYS A 485 18.57 -30.57 30.00
C LYS A 485 18.85 -29.48 28.96
N SER A 486 18.21 -29.53 27.78
CA SER A 486 18.46 -28.50 26.76
C SER A 486 17.98 -27.12 27.19
N ILE A 487 16.89 -27.04 27.95
CA ILE A 487 16.42 -25.77 28.52
C ILE A 487 17.41 -25.27 29.59
N GLU A 488 17.89 -26.13 30.48
CA GLU A 488 18.87 -25.77 31.52
C GLU A 488 20.22 -25.35 30.94
N ASP A 489 20.75 -26.09 29.96
CA ASP A 489 22.01 -25.78 29.28
C ASP A 489 21.88 -24.44 28.52
N PHE A 490 20.77 -24.21 27.81
CA PHE A 490 20.53 -22.94 27.14
C PHE A 490 20.35 -21.78 28.13
N LEU A 491 19.62 -22.01 29.23
CA LEU A 491 19.42 -21.03 30.29
C LEU A 491 20.75 -20.61 30.93
N GLN A 492 21.61 -21.58 31.21
CA GLN A 492 22.93 -21.33 31.75
C GLN A 492 23.78 -20.55 30.74
N ALA A 493 23.83 -20.98 29.48
CA ALA A 493 24.56 -20.27 28.44
C ALA A 493 24.09 -18.82 28.27
N PHE A 494 22.76 -18.61 28.28
CA PHE A 494 22.16 -17.29 28.11
C PHE A 494 22.48 -16.35 29.27
N ILE A 495 22.40 -16.82 30.52
CA ILE A 495 22.56 -15.97 31.71
C ILE A 495 24.04 -15.78 32.09
N GLU A 496 24.87 -16.82 31.97
CA GLU A 496 26.22 -16.86 32.52
C GLU A 496 27.32 -16.69 31.47
N ASN A 497 27.10 -17.14 30.23
CA ASN A 497 28.14 -17.22 29.21
C ASN A 497 28.09 -16.10 28.17
N LEU A 498 27.05 -15.26 28.21
CA LEU A 498 26.97 -14.03 27.42
C LEU A 498 27.60 -12.86 28.17
N TYR A 499 28.67 -12.28 27.61
CA TYR A 499 29.39 -11.16 28.20
C TYR A 499 29.21 -9.88 27.38
N PHE A 500 29.14 -8.77 28.10
CA PHE A 500 28.96 -7.42 27.57
C PHE A 500 29.99 -6.48 28.17
N ASN A 501 30.39 -5.47 27.40
CA ASN A 501 31.12 -4.33 27.93
C ASN A 501 30.14 -3.20 28.24
N ILE A 502 29.84 -2.96 29.50
CA ILE A 502 29.07 -1.79 29.90
C ILE A 502 30.00 -0.58 29.90
N LEU A 503 29.70 0.41 29.06
CA LEU A 503 30.46 1.64 28.95
C LEU A 503 29.63 2.79 29.53
N PHE A 504 30.21 3.53 30.45
CA PHE A 504 29.57 4.68 31.09
C PHE A 504 30.25 5.96 30.65
N VAL A 505 29.42 6.93 30.28
CA VAL A 505 29.84 8.23 29.76
C VAL A 505 29.23 9.34 30.59
N SER A 506 30.00 10.40 30.80
CA SER A 506 29.43 11.65 31.33
C SER A 506 28.33 12.16 30.38
N ASN A 507 27.25 12.69 30.96
CA ASN A 507 26.12 13.25 30.21
C ASN A 507 26.53 14.31 29.19
N GLU A 508 27.63 15.02 29.43
CA GLU A 508 28.14 16.05 28.50
C GLU A 508 28.62 15.46 27.15
N TYR A 509 28.91 14.16 27.10
CA TYR A 509 29.43 13.46 25.92
C TYR A 509 28.44 12.47 25.29
N GLU A 510 27.27 12.26 25.91
CA GLU A 510 26.21 11.35 25.46
C GLU A 510 25.90 11.53 23.96
N ASP A 511 25.64 12.77 23.53
CA ASP A 511 25.25 13.10 22.16
C ASP A 511 26.33 12.79 21.12
N LYS A 512 27.59 13.14 21.41
CA LYS A 512 28.71 12.97 20.46
C LYS A 512 29.00 11.49 20.25
N ILE A 513 28.79 10.68 21.28
CA ILE A 513 28.99 9.24 21.24
C ILE A 513 27.82 8.59 20.53
N PHE A 514 26.58 9.00 20.83
CA PHE A 514 25.39 8.56 20.10
C PHE A 514 25.50 8.82 18.59
N GLU A 515 25.85 10.04 18.18
CA GLU A 515 26.00 10.39 16.77
C GLU A 515 27.11 9.56 16.11
N LYS A 516 28.29 9.44 16.73
CA LYS A 516 29.42 8.69 16.17
C LYS A 516 29.19 7.17 16.10
N MET A 517 28.61 6.57 17.14
CA MET A 517 28.37 5.11 17.16
C MET A 517 27.30 4.71 16.16
N ASN A 518 26.23 5.49 16.02
CA ASN A 518 25.17 5.21 15.03
C ASN A 518 25.57 5.53 13.58
N LEU A 519 26.61 6.34 13.36
CA LEU A 519 27.21 6.53 12.03
C LEU A 519 27.97 5.28 11.56
N LEU A 520 28.42 4.41 12.49
CA LEU A 520 29.24 3.23 12.20
C LEU A 520 28.48 1.89 12.36
N SER A 521 27.31 1.87 13.01
CA SER A 521 26.47 0.68 13.23
C SER A 521 25.20 0.68 12.37
N GLN A 522 24.14 -0.05 12.74
CA GLN A 522 22.89 -0.10 11.98
C GLN A 522 22.28 1.31 11.84
N ARG A 523 22.37 1.85 10.63
CA ARG A 523 22.18 3.26 10.29
C ARG A 523 20.82 3.82 10.75
N LEU A 524 20.83 5.00 11.37
CA LEU A 524 19.62 5.78 11.67
C LEU A 524 19.04 6.39 10.40
N SER A 525 17.72 6.63 10.38
CA SER A 525 17.12 7.40 9.29
C SER A 525 17.46 8.88 9.43
N ASN A 526 17.36 9.65 8.33
CA ASN A 526 17.57 11.10 8.39
C ASN A 526 16.55 11.75 9.35
N ILE A 527 15.32 11.23 9.38
CA ILE A 527 14.26 11.73 10.28
C ILE A 527 14.59 11.46 11.75
N ASP A 528 15.14 10.28 12.08
CA ASP A 528 15.53 9.95 13.46
C ASP A 528 16.62 10.90 13.96
N LEU A 529 17.61 11.18 13.11
CA LEU A 529 18.68 12.14 13.42
C LEU A 529 18.14 13.56 13.61
N ILE A 530 17.19 14.00 12.78
CA ILE A 530 16.52 15.32 12.94
C ILE A 530 15.74 15.36 14.26
N ASN A 531 14.99 14.32 14.61
CA ASN A 531 14.24 14.28 15.87
C ASN A 531 15.18 14.31 17.09
N SER A 532 16.32 13.62 17.01
CA SER A 532 17.38 13.65 18.03
C SER A 532 17.97 15.05 18.20
N LEU A 533 18.20 15.77 17.10
CA LEU A 533 18.64 17.16 17.16
C LEU A 533 17.65 18.06 17.91
N ILE A 534 16.34 17.91 17.69
CA ILE A 534 15.33 18.75 18.37
C ILE A 534 15.30 18.48 19.87
N TYR A 535 15.43 17.21 20.28
CA TYR A 535 15.58 16.86 21.69
C TYR A 535 16.81 17.52 22.31
N LYS A 536 17.94 17.53 21.60
CA LYS A 536 19.18 18.16 22.05
C LYS A 536 19.05 19.67 22.23
N LEU A 537 18.42 20.35 21.28
CA LEU A 537 18.33 21.81 21.29
C LEU A 537 17.39 22.33 22.37
N TRP A 538 16.42 21.53 22.83
CA TRP A 538 15.38 21.97 23.77
C TRP A 538 15.33 21.08 25.02
N ASP A 539 15.57 21.67 26.19
CA ASP A 539 15.52 20.97 27.48
C ASP A 539 14.14 20.34 27.71
N THR A 540 14.11 19.01 27.73
CA THR A 540 12.89 18.22 27.93
C THR A 540 12.25 18.41 29.29
N ASN A 541 12.98 18.90 30.29
CA ASN A 541 12.40 19.23 31.59
C ASN A 541 11.53 20.49 31.53
N LYS A 542 11.89 21.45 30.67
CA LYS A 542 11.15 22.70 30.44
C LYS A 542 10.11 22.60 29.33
N HIS A 543 10.36 21.75 28.33
CA HIS A 543 9.49 21.60 27.17
C HIS A 543 9.23 20.12 26.84
N LYS A 544 8.57 19.41 27.76
CA LYS A 544 8.29 17.97 27.67
C LYS A 544 7.66 17.53 26.33
N GLU A 545 6.83 18.36 25.72
CA GLU A 545 6.11 18.03 24.48
C GLU A 545 6.83 18.47 23.18
N SER A 546 7.99 19.14 23.24
CA SER A 546 8.63 19.75 22.06
C SER A 546 8.96 18.77 20.95
N VAL A 547 9.48 17.58 21.27
CA VAL A 547 9.80 16.59 20.23
C VAL A 547 8.52 16.06 19.58
N LYS A 548 7.46 15.89 20.36
CA LYS A 548 6.17 15.39 19.89
C LYS A 548 5.46 16.41 19.00
N THR A 549 5.44 17.69 19.39
CA THR A 549 4.92 18.77 18.55
C THR A 549 5.72 18.92 17.27
N PHE A 550 7.05 18.85 17.33
CA PHE A 550 7.90 18.88 16.15
C PHE A 550 7.63 17.69 15.22
N ARG A 551 7.57 16.46 15.76
CA ARG A 551 7.25 15.26 14.98
C ARG A 551 5.93 15.40 14.25
N ASN A 552 4.90 15.94 14.93
CA ASN A 552 3.57 16.10 14.37
C ASN A 552 3.51 17.15 13.24
N HIS A 553 4.24 18.25 13.34
CA HIS A 553 4.18 19.36 12.39
C HIS A 553 5.28 19.36 11.32
N VAL A 554 6.35 18.59 11.52
CA VAL A 554 7.53 18.57 10.65
C VAL A 554 7.88 17.14 10.23
N SER A 555 8.23 16.25 11.16
CA SER A 555 8.80 14.94 10.80
C SER A 555 7.81 14.03 10.05
N LYS A 556 6.52 14.04 10.41
CA LYS A 556 5.46 13.23 9.75
C LYS A 556 5.37 13.44 8.24
N HIS A 557 5.80 14.60 7.77
CA HIS A 557 5.73 14.99 6.37
C HIS A 557 6.76 14.31 5.46
N PHE A 558 7.80 13.73 6.05
CA PHE A 558 8.89 13.09 5.34
C PHE A 558 8.78 11.56 5.29
N TYR A 559 7.72 10.96 5.82
CA TYR A 559 7.44 9.53 5.69
C TYR A 559 6.61 9.24 4.42
N LYS A 560 6.75 8.02 3.86
CA LYS A 560 6.03 7.62 2.64
C LYS A 560 4.50 7.57 2.77
N SER A 561 3.98 7.37 3.98
CA SER A 561 2.55 7.42 4.28
C SER A 561 2.37 7.80 5.75
N THR A 562 1.16 8.19 6.15
CA THR A 562 0.84 8.55 7.54
C THR A 562 1.12 7.44 8.54
N ASN A 563 1.17 6.18 8.09
CA ASN A 563 1.45 4.99 8.89
C ASN A 563 2.71 4.23 8.40
N ALA A 564 3.54 4.85 7.54
CA ALA A 564 4.70 4.18 6.96
C ALA A 564 5.90 4.16 7.90
N THR A 565 6.65 3.07 7.84
CA THR A 565 7.91 2.85 8.58
C THR A 565 9.15 3.36 7.87
N LEU A 566 9.02 3.77 6.60
CA LEU A 566 10.12 4.18 5.73
C LEU A 566 10.04 5.66 5.41
N GLU A 567 11.15 6.36 5.63
CA GLU A 567 11.34 7.72 5.15
C GLU A 567 11.24 7.78 3.61
N ASP A 568 10.72 8.90 3.12
CA ASP A 568 10.74 9.24 1.71
C ASP A 568 12.05 9.97 1.39
N LYS A 569 13.11 9.19 1.18
CA LYS A 569 14.46 9.71 0.89
C LYS A 569 14.45 10.73 -0.25
N LYS A 570 13.64 10.51 -1.30
CA LYS A 570 13.52 11.46 -2.42
C LYS A 570 12.96 12.81 -1.99
N LYS A 571 11.93 12.83 -1.12
CA LYS A 571 11.38 14.08 -0.58
C LYS A 571 12.37 14.77 0.36
N ILE A 572 13.08 14.02 1.19
CA ILE A 572 14.08 14.56 2.12
C ILE A 572 15.23 15.20 1.33
N ASP A 573 15.74 14.52 0.30
CA ASP A 573 16.81 15.04 -0.55
C ASP A 573 16.37 16.32 -1.27
N LEU A 574 15.14 16.35 -1.80
CA LEU A 574 14.59 17.54 -2.44
C LEU A 574 14.38 18.71 -1.46
N PHE A 575 13.93 18.42 -0.23
CA PHE A 575 13.78 19.43 0.81
C PHE A 575 15.15 19.96 1.28
N ALA A 576 16.15 19.09 1.43
CA ALA A 576 17.51 19.50 1.74
C ALA A 576 18.09 20.39 0.63
N ASP A 577 17.88 20.06 -0.65
CA ASP A 577 18.29 20.92 -1.76
C ASP A 577 17.61 22.29 -1.72
N PHE A 578 16.31 22.33 -1.38
CA PHE A 578 15.55 23.57 -1.17
C PHE A 578 16.13 24.42 -0.03
N ILE A 579 16.43 23.81 1.11
CA ILE A 579 17.00 24.49 2.27
C ILE A 579 18.43 24.96 1.97
N SER A 580 19.26 24.12 1.36
CA SER A 580 20.61 24.47 0.90
C SER A 580 20.58 25.70 0.00
N TYR A 581 19.66 25.73 -0.95
CA TYR A 581 19.45 26.86 -1.84
C TYR A 581 19.00 28.12 -1.09
N LYS A 582 17.97 28.03 -0.24
CA LYS A 582 17.36 29.19 0.41
C LYS A 582 18.27 29.84 1.46
N TYR A 583 19.02 29.04 2.19
CA TYR A 583 19.83 29.48 3.33
C TYR A 583 21.34 29.49 3.04
N ASN A 584 21.73 29.21 1.78
CA ASN A 584 23.13 29.10 1.34
C ASN A 584 23.96 28.14 2.20
N ILE A 585 23.38 26.97 2.48
CA ILE A 585 23.97 25.94 3.33
C ILE A 585 24.70 24.92 2.45
N ASP A 586 26.02 24.77 2.64
CA ASP A 586 26.83 23.84 1.86
C ASP A 586 26.95 22.47 2.54
N GLY A 587 26.32 21.46 1.93
CA GLY A 587 26.42 20.06 2.33
C GLY A 587 27.54 19.29 1.62
N SER A 588 28.33 19.91 0.73
CA SER A 588 29.32 19.22 -0.11
C SER A 588 30.54 18.70 0.65
N ASN A 589 30.88 19.30 1.80
CA ASN A 589 32.01 18.90 2.64
C ASN A 589 31.78 17.58 3.41
N GLN A 590 30.61 16.94 3.27
CA GLN A 590 30.30 15.70 3.97
C GLN A 590 30.83 14.48 3.23
N LYS A 591 31.76 13.76 3.89
CA LYS A 591 32.36 12.53 3.36
C LYS A 591 31.37 11.37 3.22
N ASN A 592 30.26 11.38 3.97
CA ASN A 592 29.23 10.35 3.92
C ASN A 592 28.04 10.82 3.10
N SER A 593 27.92 10.31 1.88
CA SER A 593 26.86 10.69 0.92
C SER A 593 25.45 10.39 1.43
N ASP A 594 25.29 9.39 2.30
CA ASP A 594 23.97 8.94 2.77
C ASP A 594 23.29 9.90 3.75
N TYR A 595 24.06 10.77 4.42
CA TYR A 595 23.55 11.74 5.40
C TYR A 595 23.70 13.19 4.97
N LYS A 596 24.07 13.44 3.70
CA LYS A 596 24.21 14.80 3.17
C LYS A 596 22.97 15.65 3.45
N SER A 597 21.79 15.07 3.24
CA SER A 597 20.50 15.73 3.45
C SER A 597 20.24 16.07 4.92
N TYR A 598 20.53 15.15 5.85
CA TYR A 598 20.48 15.44 7.29
C TYR A 598 21.38 16.61 7.67
N PHE A 599 22.63 16.67 7.21
CA PHE A 599 23.55 17.74 7.61
C PHE A 599 23.09 19.13 7.15
N VAL A 600 22.54 19.23 5.94
CA VAL A 600 21.96 20.49 5.45
C VAL A 600 20.78 20.92 6.32
N ILE A 601 19.87 19.98 6.63
CA ILE A 601 18.70 20.26 7.47
C ILE A 601 19.12 20.59 8.91
N LYS A 602 20.13 19.90 9.46
CA LYS A 602 20.72 20.16 10.79
C LYS A 602 21.22 21.59 10.90
N GLN A 603 22.06 22.03 9.96
CA GLN A 603 22.61 23.39 9.97
C GLN A 603 21.50 24.45 9.87
N PHE A 604 20.47 24.19 9.07
CA PHE A 604 19.30 25.08 9.00
C PHE A 604 18.57 25.15 10.35
N ILE A 605 18.27 24.00 10.96
CA ILE A 605 17.59 23.95 12.26
C ILE A 605 18.40 24.67 13.34
N GLU A 606 19.72 24.47 13.38
CA GLU A 606 20.63 25.13 14.33
C GLU A 606 20.64 26.67 14.12
N GLN A 607 20.66 27.15 12.88
CA GLN A 607 20.55 28.59 12.57
C GLN A 607 19.21 29.18 13.04
N VAL A 608 18.10 28.48 12.81
CA VAL A 608 16.78 28.93 13.27
C VAL A 608 16.67 28.89 14.78
N PHE A 609 17.28 27.88 15.42
CA PHE A 609 17.35 27.77 16.87
C PHE A 609 18.09 28.96 17.49
N GLU A 610 19.28 29.32 17.02
CA GLU A 610 20.00 30.47 17.57
C GLU A 610 19.22 31.79 17.42
N LYS A 611 18.45 31.95 16.34
CA LYS A 611 17.57 33.11 16.15
C LYS A 611 16.38 33.15 17.13
N HIS A 612 15.91 32.00 17.60
CA HIS A 612 14.68 31.84 18.40
C HIS A 612 14.91 31.05 19.70
N LYS A 613 16.11 31.13 20.27
CA LYS A 613 16.63 30.28 21.37
C LYS A 613 15.76 30.18 22.62
N ASN A 614 14.88 31.18 22.84
CA ASN A 614 13.99 31.28 23.99
C ASN A 614 12.49 31.21 23.64
N ASP A 615 12.14 30.95 22.37
CA ASP A 615 10.76 30.99 21.89
C ASP A 615 10.49 29.79 20.97
N TYR A 616 10.11 28.66 21.58
CA TYR A 616 9.86 27.40 20.87
C TYR A 616 8.74 27.52 19.84
N ASP A 617 7.71 28.33 20.11
CA ASP A 617 6.60 28.51 19.17
C ASP A 617 7.06 29.25 17.90
N LYS A 618 7.86 30.32 18.03
CA LYS A 618 8.46 30.98 16.86
C LYS A 618 9.45 30.09 16.11
N PHE A 619 10.27 29.32 16.83
CA PHE A 619 11.17 28.33 16.25
C PHE A 619 10.41 27.30 15.40
N LEU A 620 9.37 26.69 15.98
CA LEU A 620 8.56 25.67 15.31
C LEU A 620 7.81 26.27 14.12
N LYS A 621 7.27 27.49 14.24
CA LYS A 621 6.61 28.21 13.14
C LYS A 621 7.56 28.49 11.98
N ALA A 622 8.80 28.88 12.26
CA ALA A 622 9.80 29.14 11.22
C ALA A 622 10.15 27.88 10.41
N ILE A 623 10.37 26.74 11.07
CA ILE A 623 10.65 25.47 10.38
C ILE A 623 9.40 24.96 9.66
N SER A 624 8.25 25.01 10.33
CA SER A 624 6.97 24.58 9.76
C SER A 624 6.58 25.38 8.51
N LYS A 625 6.95 26.67 8.45
CA LYS A 625 6.76 27.51 7.25
C LYS A 625 7.50 26.96 6.04
N GLU A 626 8.75 26.52 6.22
CA GLU A 626 9.54 25.98 5.10
C GLU A 626 8.99 24.64 4.62
N VAL A 627 8.60 23.76 5.54
CA VAL A 627 7.92 22.50 5.20
C VAL A 627 6.58 22.76 4.50
N TRP A 628 5.83 23.77 4.95
CA TRP A 628 4.56 24.16 4.33
C TRP A 628 4.75 24.65 2.89
N ILE A 629 5.71 25.54 2.65
CA ILE A 629 6.03 26.05 1.29
C ILE A 629 6.44 24.90 0.37
N PHE A 630 7.30 24.01 0.88
CA PHE A 630 7.73 22.82 0.17
C PHE A 630 6.54 21.95 -0.25
N HIS A 631 5.60 21.70 0.65
CA HIS A 631 4.39 20.94 0.31
C HIS A 631 3.47 21.66 -0.64
N PHE A 632 3.23 22.96 -0.44
CA PHE A 632 2.36 23.75 -1.32
C PHE A 632 2.80 23.65 -2.78
N ILE A 633 4.10 23.83 -3.02
CA ILE A 633 4.66 23.73 -4.37
C ILE A 633 4.57 22.29 -4.89
N LEU A 634 4.53 21.26 -4.05
CA LEU A 634 4.44 19.85 -4.45
C LEU A 634 3.03 19.26 -4.54
N LEU A 635 1.98 19.98 -4.13
CA LEU A 635 0.58 19.53 -4.14
C LEU A 635 0.11 18.93 -5.48
N GLU A 636 -0.64 17.83 -5.41
CA GLU A 636 -1.19 17.15 -6.58
C GLU A 636 -2.64 17.51 -6.88
N ASN A 637 -3.43 17.91 -5.87
CA ASN A 637 -4.86 18.18 -6.02
C ASN A 637 -5.41 19.11 -4.91
N ASN A 638 -6.64 19.59 -5.10
CA ASN A 638 -7.30 20.50 -4.17
C ASN A 638 -7.56 19.89 -2.79
N LYS A 639 -7.78 18.58 -2.69
CA LYS A 639 -8.01 17.95 -1.38
C LYS A 639 -6.74 17.97 -0.54
N GLU A 640 -5.58 17.81 -1.16
CA GLU A 640 -4.30 18.00 -0.48
C GLU A 640 -4.07 19.47 -0.12
N LEU A 641 -4.46 20.41 -0.98
CA LEU A 641 -4.42 21.83 -0.68
C LEU A 641 -5.30 22.17 0.54
N ASP A 642 -6.55 21.69 0.57
CA ASP A 642 -7.46 21.91 1.69
C ASP A 642 -6.92 21.28 2.98
N LYS A 643 -6.30 20.09 2.91
CA LYS A 643 -5.60 19.48 4.05
C LYS A 643 -4.39 20.30 4.51
N LEU A 644 -3.62 20.87 3.57
CA LEU A 644 -2.46 21.70 3.87
C LEU A 644 -2.87 23.03 4.50
N LEU A 645 -4.04 23.57 4.16
CA LEU A 645 -4.62 24.79 4.71
C LEU A 645 -5.40 24.59 6.02
N ASP A 646 -5.62 23.33 6.45
CA ASP A 646 -6.29 22.99 7.70
C ASP A 646 -5.49 23.47 8.91
N LYS A 647 -6.06 24.41 9.68
CA LYS A 647 -5.41 25.05 10.84
C LYS A 647 -4.96 24.07 11.92
N ASN A 648 -5.62 22.90 12.01
CA ASN A 648 -5.30 21.91 13.04
C ASN A 648 -4.11 21.00 12.69
N LYS A 649 -3.62 21.05 11.44
CA LYS A 649 -2.57 20.13 10.95
C LYS A 649 -1.19 20.78 10.85
N HIS A 650 -1.13 22.06 10.48
CA HIS A 650 0.13 22.80 10.38
C HIS A 650 0.12 24.03 11.28
N LYS A 651 1.11 24.13 12.17
CA LYS A 651 1.25 25.27 13.08
C LYS A 651 1.40 26.61 12.34
N PHE A 652 1.95 26.59 11.13
CA PHE A 652 2.11 27.77 10.27
C PHE A 652 0.76 28.36 9.78
N ASN A 653 -0.30 27.56 9.66
CA ASN A 653 -1.59 28.01 9.11
C ASN A 653 -2.28 29.08 9.95
N GLU A 654 -1.90 29.23 11.23
CA GLU A 654 -2.36 30.33 12.09
C GLU A 654 -1.99 31.70 11.51
N LEU A 655 -0.93 31.79 10.71
CA LEU A 655 -0.40 33.04 10.15
C LEU A 655 -0.98 33.39 8.76
N ILE A 656 -1.74 32.49 8.13
CA ILE A 656 -2.28 32.71 6.79
C ILE A 656 -3.68 33.32 6.90
N ASN A 657 -3.84 34.56 6.45
CA ASN A 657 -5.14 35.23 6.46
C ASN A 657 -6.07 34.72 5.32
N LYS A 658 -7.37 35.03 5.40
CA LYS A 658 -8.37 34.56 4.43
C LYS A 658 -8.08 35.00 2.99
N ASP A 659 -7.57 36.21 2.80
CA ASP A 659 -7.28 36.75 1.47
C ASP A 659 -6.09 36.03 0.81
N HIS A 660 -5.05 35.70 1.59
CA HIS A 660 -3.95 34.85 1.11
C HIS A 660 -4.43 33.43 0.79
N ILE A 661 -5.34 32.86 1.57
CA ILE A 661 -5.93 31.55 1.26
C ILE A 661 -6.59 31.58 -0.12
N THR A 662 -7.36 32.62 -0.42
CA THR A 662 -7.96 32.80 -1.74
C THR A 662 -6.89 32.89 -2.83
N LEU A 663 -5.86 33.74 -2.65
CA LEU A 663 -4.75 33.85 -3.60
C LEU A 663 -4.08 32.50 -3.88
N LEU A 664 -3.75 31.74 -2.82
CA LEU A 664 -3.11 30.43 -2.91
C LEU A 664 -3.98 29.41 -3.65
N LYS A 665 -5.30 29.41 -3.38
CA LYS A 665 -6.27 28.57 -4.11
C LYS A 665 -6.35 28.94 -5.59
N THR A 666 -6.28 30.23 -5.92
CA THR A 666 -6.32 30.70 -7.31
C THR A 666 -5.01 30.43 -8.05
N ILE A 667 -3.84 30.54 -7.40
CA ILE A 667 -2.55 30.30 -8.06
C ILE A 667 -2.17 28.82 -8.15
N PHE A 668 -2.70 27.98 -7.25
CA PHE A 668 -2.39 26.55 -7.19
C PHE A 668 -2.51 25.82 -8.55
N PRO A 669 -3.59 26.01 -9.34
CA PRO A 669 -3.69 25.43 -10.67
C PRO A 669 -2.48 25.70 -11.56
N PHE A 670 -2.00 26.96 -11.60
CA PHE A 670 -0.85 27.35 -12.41
C PHE A 670 0.46 26.77 -11.88
N VAL A 671 0.63 26.70 -10.55
CA VAL A 671 1.77 26.02 -9.92
C VAL A 671 1.76 24.51 -10.21
N HIS A 672 0.58 23.89 -10.29
CA HIS A 672 0.46 22.47 -10.63
C HIS A 672 0.77 22.21 -12.11
N LEU A 673 0.36 23.11 -13.02
CA LEU A 673 0.63 22.95 -14.45
C LEU A 673 2.13 22.97 -14.80
N THR A 674 2.98 23.56 -13.97
CA THR A 674 4.46 23.47 -14.13
C THR A 674 5.04 22.08 -13.78
N LYS A 675 4.20 21.06 -13.57
CA LYS A 675 4.60 19.70 -13.17
C LYS A 675 4.14 18.67 -14.21
N VAL A 676 4.64 18.77 -15.43
CA VAL A 676 4.41 17.73 -16.44
C VAL A 676 5.19 16.46 -16.04
N SER A 677 4.53 15.28 -15.99
CA SER A 677 5.12 13.94 -15.72
C SER A 677 6.05 13.80 -14.50
N ASP A 678 5.54 14.09 -13.29
CA ASP A 678 6.18 13.81 -11.98
C ASP A 678 7.59 14.40 -11.78
N THR A 679 8.04 15.36 -12.60
CA THR A 679 9.37 15.98 -12.43
C THR A 679 9.32 17.10 -11.41
N THR A 680 9.81 16.81 -10.21
CA THR A 680 10.08 17.81 -9.15
C THR A 680 11.32 18.68 -9.43
N VAL A 681 11.94 18.52 -10.60
CA VAL A 681 13.24 19.13 -10.91
C VAL A 681 13.16 20.65 -10.98
N LEU A 682 12.05 21.21 -11.48
CA LEU A 682 11.83 22.66 -11.61
C LEU A 682 11.37 23.34 -10.32
N PHE A 683 11.29 22.60 -9.21
CA PHE A 683 10.81 23.09 -7.91
C PHE A 683 11.48 24.41 -7.49
N LEU A 684 12.80 24.53 -7.61
CA LEU A 684 13.54 25.72 -7.16
C LEU A 684 13.19 26.96 -7.98
N VAL A 685 12.98 26.82 -9.29
CA VAL A 685 12.60 27.93 -10.16
C VAL A 685 11.17 28.36 -9.85
N VAL A 686 10.24 27.42 -9.69
CA VAL A 686 8.85 27.72 -9.27
C VAL A 686 8.84 28.44 -7.92
N TYR A 687 9.59 27.97 -6.93
CA TYR A 687 9.75 28.66 -5.65
C TYR A 687 10.28 30.10 -5.84
N SER A 688 11.29 30.27 -6.68
CA SER A 688 11.93 31.57 -6.94
C SER A 688 10.97 32.57 -7.58
N ILE A 689 10.15 32.11 -8.52
CA ILE A 689 9.09 32.91 -9.16
C ILE A 689 8.07 33.34 -8.10
N LEU A 690 7.53 32.40 -7.33
CA LEU A 690 6.54 32.70 -6.30
C LEU A 690 7.08 33.66 -5.23
N LYS A 691 8.38 33.57 -4.91
CA LYS A 691 9.05 34.50 -3.99
C LYS A 691 9.28 35.87 -4.62
N LYS A 692 9.75 35.94 -5.87
CA LYS A 692 9.99 37.20 -6.61
C LYS A 692 8.74 38.06 -6.69
N PHE A 693 7.59 37.44 -6.94
CA PHE A 693 6.30 38.13 -7.01
C PHE A 693 5.55 38.13 -5.67
N GLU A 694 6.23 37.85 -4.56
CA GLU A 694 5.68 37.93 -3.20
C GLU A 694 4.39 37.11 -2.97
N ILE A 695 4.15 36.06 -3.75
CA ILE A 695 3.01 35.14 -3.55
C ILE A 695 3.15 34.39 -2.21
N LEU A 696 4.39 34.12 -1.81
CA LEU A 696 4.74 33.47 -0.55
C LEU A 696 5.08 34.48 0.56
N ASN A 697 4.78 35.76 0.36
CA ASN A 697 4.83 36.76 1.42
C ASN A 697 3.49 36.75 2.16
N PHE A 698 3.51 36.41 3.45
CA PHE A 698 2.30 36.28 4.26
C PHE A 698 2.03 37.51 5.14
N GLU A 699 2.88 38.54 5.04
CA GLU A 699 2.78 39.80 5.78
C GLU A 699 2.28 40.92 4.85
N GLY A 700 1.24 41.65 5.25
CA GLY A 700 0.75 42.83 4.53
C GLY A 700 0.09 42.53 3.17
N PHE A 701 -1.17 42.08 3.18
CA PHE A 701 -1.93 41.83 1.94
C PHE A 701 -2.56 43.11 1.38
N ASP A 702 -2.07 43.60 0.24
CA ASP A 702 -2.74 44.64 -0.56
C ASP A 702 -3.35 44.02 -1.84
N ARG A 703 -4.68 44.01 -1.91
CA ARG A 703 -5.45 43.44 -3.04
C ARG A 703 -5.04 44.00 -4.41
N SER A 704 -4.71 45.29 -4.49
CA SER A 704 -4.41 45.96 -5.77
C SER A 704 -3.02 45.62 -6.29
N GLN A 705 -2.01 45.66 -5.40
CA GLN A 705 -0.64 45.27 -5.73
C GLN A 705 -0.53 43.77 -5.98
N ASN A 706 -1.28 42.96 -5.22
CA ASN A 706 -1.26 41.51 -5.34
C ASN A 706 -1.89 41.00 -6.64
N ALA A 707 -2.86 41.71 -7.22
CA ALA A 707 -3.41 41.34 -8.54
C ALA A 707 -2.36 41.48 -9.66
N LYS A 708 -1.56 42.55 -9.65
CA LYS A 708 -0.45 42.73 -10.62
C LYS A 708 0.62 41.66 -10.43
N LYS A 709 1.05 41.44 -9.18
CA LYS A 709 2.02 40.41 -8.82
C LYS A 709 1.55 39.00 -9.19
N PHE A 710 0.27 38.70 -8.97
CA PHE A 710 -0.36 37.45 -9.40
C PHE A 710 -0.29 37.28 -10.92
N ASN A 711 -0.67 38.31 -11.69
CA ASN A 711 -0.64 38.27 -13.16
C ASN A 711 0.78 38.09 -13.71
N GLU A 712 1.79 38.69 -13.08
CA GLU A 712 3.19 38.46 -13.49
C GLU A 712 3.68 37.07 -13.08
N ALA A 713 3.31 36.59 -11.90
CA ALA A 713 3.66 35.24 -11.45
C ALA A 713 3.11 34.16 -12.39
N ILE A 714 1.84 34.25 -12.82
CA ILE A 714 1.26 33.27 -13.74
C ILE A 714 1.90 33.29 -15.13
N LYS A 715 2.35 34.46 -15.62
CA LYS A 715 3.09 34.55 -16.89
C LYS A 715 4.41 33.81 -16.81
N TRP A 716 5.16 34.02 -15.73
CA TRP A 716 6.42 33.33 -15.51
C TRP A 716 6.22 31.83 -15.28
N LEU A 717 5.21 31.42 -14.50
CA LEU A 717 4.86 30.01 -14.32
C LEU A 717 4.47 29.35 -15.66
N PHE A 718 3.73 30.06 -16.52
CA PHE A 718 3.39 29.58 -17.85
C PHE A 718 4.64 29.40 -18.74
N GLU A 719 5.64 30.28 -18.64
CA GLU A 719 6.91 30.07 -19.36
C GLU A 719 7.64 28.81 -18.87
N ILE A 720 7.59 28.50 -17.56
CA ILE A 720 8.14 27.25 -17.03
C ILE A 720 7.39 26.02 -17.55
N GLU A 721 6.06 26.08 -17.59
CA GLU A 721 5.23 25.03 -18.19
C GLU A 721 5.55 24.83 -19.68
N ARG A 722 5.63 25.92 -20.45
CA ARG A 722 5.97 25.93 -21.87
C ARG A 722 7.35 25.32 -22.11
N PHE A 723 8.37 25.82 -21.43
CA PHE A 723 9.73 25.28 -21.47
C PHE A 723 9.75 23.77 -21.19
N GLN A 724 9.07 23.35 -20.12
CA GLN A 724 9.06 21.95 -19.72
C GLN A 724 8.42 21.04 -20.78
N LEU A 725 7.32 21.49 -21.38
CA LEU A 725 6.63 20.73 -22.43
C LEU A 725 7.49 20.65 -23.71
N ILE A 726 8.04 21.77 -24.17
CA ILE A 726 8.92 21.84 -25.34
C ILE A 726 10.14 20.95 -25.14
N TRP A 727 10.86 21.12 -24.03
CA TRP A 727 12.05 20.35 -23.71
C TRP A 727 11.76 18.84 -23.68
N LYS A 728 10.69 18.41 -23.02
CA LYS A 728 10.31 16.98 -22.95
C LYS A 728 9.86 16.38 -24.27
N THR A 729 9.36 17.20 -25.19
CA THR A 729 8.82 16.73 -26.47
C THR A 729 9.93 16.55 -27.49
N SER A 730 10.83 17.52 -27.62
CA SER A 730 11.77 17.59 -28.75
C SER A 730 13.26 17.43 -28.37
N HIS A 731 13.65 17.64 -27.11
CA HIS A 731 15.07 17.78 -26.73
C HIS A 731 15.47 17.00 -25.46
N PHE A 732 14.64 16.08 -24.99
CA PHE A 732 14.94 15.32 -23.77
C PHE A 732 15.74 14.04 -24.07
N GLU A 733 17.01 14.03 -23.65
CA GLU A 733 17.93 12.90 -23.84
C GLU A 733 18.30 12.19 -22.53
N GLY A 734 17.56 12.39 -21.43
CA GLY A 734 17.86 11.79 -20.13
C GLY A 734 18.87 12.57 -19.26
N GLN A 735 19.21 13.79 -19.67
CA GLN A 735 20.17 14.66 -18.97
C GLN A 735 19.67 15.21 -17.63
N SER A 736 20.59 15.37 -16.67
CA SER A 736 20.30 15.98 -15.36
C SER A 736 20.38 17.51 -15.44
N ILE A 737 19.24 18.18 -15.25
CA ILE A 737 19.13 19.65 -15.28
C ILE A 737 19.22 20.29 -13.87
N ARG A 738 19.43 19.50 -12.81
CA ARG A 738 19.33 19.98 -11.41
C ARG A 738 20.22 21.19 -11.09
N ASN A 739 21.49 21.19 -11.52
CA ASN A 739 22.42 22.29 -11.25
C ASN A 739 22.08 23.55 -12.05
N VAL A 740 21.62 23.38 -13.28
CA VAL A 740 21.21 24.48 -14.17
C VAL A 740 19.96 25.16 -13.61
N VAL A 741 18.97 24.37 -13.18
CA VAL A 741 17.78 24.88 -12.49
C VAL A 741 18.14 25.68 -11.24
N LYS A 742 19.12 25.22 -10.45
CA LYS A 742 19.62 25.98 -9.30
C LYS A 742 20.21 27.32 -9.75
N GLY A 743 20.96 27.35 -10.84
CA GLY A 743 21.50 28.59 -11.44
C GLY A 743 20.40 29.58 -11.83
N TRP A 744 19.38 29.14 -12.57
CA TRP A 744 18.24 29.99 -12.93
C TRP A 744 17.51 30.53 -11.71
N ALA A 745 17.25 29.67 -10.72
CA ALA A 745 16.62 30.08 -9.47
C ALA A 745 17.43 31.19 -8.76
N ILE A 746 18.76 31.11 -8.72
CA ILE A 746 19.62 32.16 -8.16
C ILE A 746 19.46 33.46 -8.94
N LYS A 747 19.58 33.41 -10.27
CA LYS A 747 19.45 34.59 -11.15
C LYS A 747 18.11 35.31 -10.97
N ILE A 748 17.01 34.56 -10.84
CA ILE A 748 15.66 35.09 -10.61
C ILE A 748 15.57 35.86 -9.28
N LEU A 749 16.13 35.32 -8.20
CA LEU A 749 16.07 35.96 -6.87
C LEU A 749 17.03 37.13 -6.72
N ASN A 750 18.20 37.07 -7.35
CA ASN A 750 19.17 38.16 -7.36
C ASN A 750 18.76 39.32 -8.28
N ASN A 751 17.62 39.21 -8.96
CA ASN A 751 17.17 40.14 -10.01
C ASN A 751 18.19 40.30 -11.15
N GLU A 752 18.94 39.25 -11.47
CA GLU A 752 19.72 39.15 -12.71
C GLU A 752 18.80 38.80 -13.89
N ILE A 753 17.71 38.08 -13.61
CA ILE A 753 16.58 37.91 -14.52
C ILE A 753 15.40 38.74 -13.96
N THR A 754 15.05 39.79 -14.67
CA THR A 754 14.05 40.78 -14.31
C THR A 754 12.80 40.71 -15.18
N THR A 755 12.94 40.28 -16.43
CA THR A 755 11.83 40.17 -17.40
C THR A 755 11.57 38.73 -17.82
N ILE A 756 10.37 38.48 -18.36
CA ILE A 756 10.03 37.16 -18.91
C ILE A 756 10.86 36.82 -20.15
N ASP A 757 11.26 37.82 -20.93
CA ASP A 757 12.08 37.62 -22.13
C ASP A 757 13.50 37.18 -21.75
N GLU A 758 14.10 37.78 -20.72
CA GLU A 758 15.38 37.33 -20.16
C GLU A 758 15.30 35.88 -19.64
N LEU A 759 14.20 35.53 -18.96
CA LEU A 759 13.96 34.16 -18.52
C LEU A 759 13.88 33.20 -19.72
N ARG A 760 13.14 33.58 -20.76
CA ARG A 760 12.99 32.79 -21.98
C ARG A 760 14.34 32.62 -22.67
N THR A 761 15.14 33.66 -22.82
CA THR A 761 16.48 33.54 -23.40
C THR A 761 17.34 32.54 -22.62
N GLU A 762 17.37 32.63 -21.28
CA GLU A 762 18.15 31.70 -20.45
C GLU A 762 17.68 30.25 -20.53
N LEU A 763 16.36 30.02 -20.55
CA LEU A 763 15.77 28.68 -20.63
C LEU A 763 16.06 28.01 -21.98
N TYR A 764 15.90 28.72 -23.09
CA TYR A 764 15.98 28.15 -24.44
C TYR A 764 17.43 28.11 -24.95
N ASN A 765 18.29 29.05 -24.56
CA ASN A 765 19.73 28.95 -24.79
C ASN A 765 20.32 27.68 -24.14
N TRP A 766 19.74 27.20 -23.05
CA TRP A 766 20.17 25.94 -22.45
C TRP A 766 19.69 24.71 -23.24
N ILE A 767 18.54 24.79 -23.92
CA ILE A 767 18.05 23.70 -24.77
C ILE A 767 19.00 23.47 -25.94
N ASP A 768 19.27 24.53 -26.70
CA ASP A 768 20.21 24.52 -27.81
C ASP A 768 20.73 25.94 -28.07
N GLN A 769 22.03 26.14 -27.87
CA GLN A 769 22.67 27.45 -28.07
C GLN A 769 22.77 27.86 -29.55
N ASN A 770 22.62 26.91 -30.47
CA ASN A 770 22.77 27.15 -31.90
C ASN A 770 21.45 27.45 -32.60
N LYS A 771 20.32 27.28 -31.91
CA LYS A 771 18.98 27.54 -32.45
C LYS A 771 18.38 28.79 -31.83
N THR A 772 17.67 29.53 -32.66
CA THR A 772 16.78 30.59 -32.21
C THR A 772 15.58 30.00 -31.44
N ILE A 773 14.94 30.82 -30.61
CA ILE A 773 13.73 30.42 -29.87
C ILE A 773 12.64 29.94 -30.85
N ASP A 774 12.48 30.64 -31.97
CA ASP A 774 11.49 30.28 -33.00
C ASP A 774 11.79 28.92 -33.64
N GLU A 775 13.07 28.58 -33.88
CA GLU A 775 13.46 27.25 -34.37
C GLU A 775 13.17 26.14 -33.36
N ILE A 776 13.45 26.38 -32.07
CA ILE A 776 13.14 25.41 -30.99
C ILE A 776 11.63 25.19 -30.86
N VAL A 777 10.84 26.27 -30.93
CA VAL A 777 9.37 26.19 -30.91
C VAL A 777 8.84 25.50 -32.15
N PHE A 778 9.45 25.74 -33.32
CA PHE A 778 9.13 25.06 -34.56
C PHE A 778 9.40 23.55 -34.47
N ASP A 779 10.54 23.13 -33.89
CA ASP A 779 10.83 21.72 -33.62
C ASP A 779 9.74 21.08 -32.74
N PHE A 780 9.29 21.77 -31.69
CA PHE A 780 8.16 21.35 -30.88
C PHE A 780 6.87 21.19 -31.71
N SER A 781 6.53 22.19 -32.53
CA SER A 781 5.34 22.15 -33.38
C SER A 781 5.37 20.99 -34.38
N ASN A 782 6.53 20.56 -34.84
CA ASN A 782 6.68 19.40 -35.74
C ASN A 782 6.62 18.06 -35.00
N ASN A 783 7.16 18.00 -33.78
CA ASN A 783 7.30 16.74 -33.04
C ASN A 783 6.12 16.42 -32.10
N ILE A 784 5.31 17.41 -31.71
CA ILE A 784 4.25 17.19 -30.72
C ILE A 784 3.20 16.16 -31.17
N GLU A 785 2.88 16.13 -32.47
CA GLU A 785 1.90 15.20 -33.03
C GLU A 785 2.38 13.75 -32.96
N SER A 786 3.63 13.49 -33.35
CA SER A 786 4.23 12.15 -33.22
C SER A 786 4.36 11.76 -31.75
N LYS A 787 4.72 12.71 -30.87
CA LYS A 787 4.89 12.44 -29.44
C LYS A 787 3.60 12.07 -28.73
N LEU A 788 2.50 12.71 -29.08
CA LEU A 788 1.17 12.39 -28.57
C LEU A 788 0.61 11.09 -29.16
N SER A 789 1.13 10.66 -30.31
CA SER A 789 0.73 9.43 -31.00
C SER A 789 1.59 8.20 -30.62
N GLU A 790 2.69 8.37 -29.87
CA GLU A 790 3.53 7.25 -29.37
C GLU A 790 2.70 6.28 -28.51
N ASP A 791 2.85 4.97 -28.77
CA ASP A 791 1.98 3.90 -28.26
C ASP A 791 1.79 3.92 -26.72
N SER A 792 0.57 4.29 -26.30
CA SER A 792 0.14 4.43 -24.91
C SER A 792 0.09 3.10 -24.13
N ARG A 793 0.24 1.95 -24.80
CA ARG A 793 0.14 0.60 -24.21
C ARG A 793 1.22 0.28 -23.16
N LYS A 794 2.23 1.13 -22.96
CA LYS A 794 3.37 0.85 -22.06
C LYS A 794 3.62 1.82 -20.90
N LYS A 795 2.88 2.93 -20.72
CA LYS A 795 3.27 3.94 -19.70
C LYS A 795 2.07 4.61 -18.99
N ALA A 796 1.91 4.35 -17.69
CA ALA A 796 1.00 5.07 -16.79
C ALA A 796 1.19 6.61 -16.78
N ASN A 797 2.38 7.08 -17.18
CA ASN A 797 2.72 8.51 -17.26
C ASN A 797 2.01 9.27 -18.39
N VAL A 798 1.51 8.58 -19.43
CA VAL A 798 0.85 9.24 -20.58
C VAL A 798 -0.48 9.87 -20.17
N ASN A 799 -1.29 9.17 -19.39
CA ASN A 799 -2.58 9.71 -18.91
C ASN A 799 -2.40 10.95 -18.02
N LYS A 800 -1.33 10.99 -17.19
CA LYS A 800 -1.02 12.18 -16.38
C LYS A 800 -0.71 13.40 -17.24
N ASN A 801 0.08 13.22 -18.30
CA ASN A 801 0.41 14.31 -19.23
C ASN A 801 -0.83 14.80 -19.98
N ASN A 802 -1.68 13.89 -20.45
CA ASN A 802 -2.93 14.24 -21.14
C ASN A 802 -3.88 15.03 -20.22
N ILE A 803 -3.97 14.68 -18.93
CA ILE A 803 -4.74 15.45 -17.95
C ILE A 803 -4.19 16.87 -17.80
N VAL A 804 -2.87 17.04 -17.67
CA VAL A 804 -2.24 18.37 -17.53
C VAL A 804 -2.50 19.23 -18.79
N LEU A 805 -2.30 18.66 -19.99
CA LEU A 805 -2.58 19.35 -21.24
C LEU A 805 -4.06 19.74 -21.38
N MET A 806 -4.98 18.82 -21.08
CA MET A 806 -6.40 19.11 -21.14
C MET A 806 -6.84 20.14 -20.11
N ARG A 807 -6.24 20.18 -18.91
CA ARG A 807 -6.50 21.27 -17.94
C ARG A 807 -6.10 22.63 -18.51
N ARG A 808 -4.95 22.74 -19.18
CA ARG A 808 -4.52 23.97 -19.84
C ARG A 808 -5.45 24.35 -21.00
N ILE A 809 -5.87 23.39 -21.82
CA ILE A 809 -6.85 23.63 -22.90
C ILE A 809 -8.18 24.11 -22.34
N GLU A 810 -8.70 23.46 -21.30
CA GLU A 810 -9.93 23.87 -20.62
C GLU A 810 -9.84 25.32 -20.12
N PHE A 811 -8.73 25.69 -19.47
CA PHE A 811 -8.49 27.07 -19.06
C PHE A 811 -8.57 28.04 -20.24
N PHE A 812 -7.84 27.74 -21.31
CA PHE A 812 -7.79 28.56 -22.52
C PHE A 812 -9.18 28.75 -23.14
N LEU A 813 -10.00 27.70 -23.17
CA LEU A 813 -11.37 27.75 -23.66
C LEU A 813 -12.30 28.55 -22.74
N MET A 814 -12.17 28.40 -21.41
CA MET A 814 -12.95 29.18 -20.44
C MET A 814 -12.62 30.68 -20.50
N ASN A 815 -11.40 31.00 -20.89
CA ASN A 815 -10.84 32.34 -20.85
C ASN A 815 -10.70 32.96 -22.25
N ASP A 816 -11.72 32.78 -23.09
CA ASP A 816 -11.79 33.31 -24.45
C ASP A 816 -10.55 33.20 -25.35
N PHE A 817 -9.94 32.00 -25.35
CA PHE A 817 -8.74 31.69 -26.12
C PHE A 817 -7.52 32.54 -25.71
N GLU A 818 -7.47 32.93 -24.43
CA GLU A 818 -6.35 33.63 -23.79
C GLU A 818 -5.63 32.75 -22.78
N ASN A 819 -4.29 32.80 -22.80
CA ASN A 819 -3.43 32.04 -21.88
C ASN A 819 -3.44 32.60 -20.45
N PHE A 820 -3.88 33.85 -20.28
CA PHE A 820 -3.85 34.57 -19.01
C PHE A 820 -5.22 35.12 -18.64
N PRO A 821 -5.65 34.95 -17.39
CA PRO A 821 -6.93 35.43 -16.91
C PRO A 821 -7.04 36.96 -16.95
N GLU A 822 -8.25 37.46 -17.15
CA GLU A 822 -8.54 38.90 -17.00
C GLU A 822 -8.38 39.37 -15.54
N ALA A 823 -8.22 40.68 -15.33
CA ALA A 823 -7.99 41.28 -14.01
C ALA A 823 -9.06 40.94 -12.94
N GLN A 824 -10.27 40.55 -13.34
CA GLN A 824 -11.37 40.20 -12.44
C GLN A 824 -11.44 38.71 -12.06
N TYR A 825 -10.50 37.89 -12.54
CA TYR A 825 -10.53 36.43 -12.38
C TYR A 825 -10.61 35.94 -10.93
N LEU A 826 -9.99 36.66 -9.99
CA LEU A 826 -10.07 36.38 -8.56
C LEU A 826 -11.51 36.43 -7.98
N LYS A 827 -12.48 36.97 -8.74
CA LYS A 827 -13.88 37.15 -8.31
C LYS A 827 -14.89 36.36 -9.16
N ASN A 828 -14.43 35.56 -10.13
CA ASN A 828 -15.28 35.02 -11.20
C ASN A 828 -15.62 33.53 -10.95
N THR A 829 -16.84 33.11 -11.29
CA THR A 829 -17.29 31.71 -11.34
C THR A 829 -16.39 30.82 -12.22
N ASN A 830 -15.75 31.41 -13.24
CA ASN A 830 -14.78 30.69 -14.08
C ASN A 830 -13.55 30.20 -13.29
N ALA A 831 -13.14 30.91 -12.24
CA ALA A 831 -12.04 30.47 -11.39
C ALA A 831 -12.43 29.24 -10.55
N GLU A 832 -13.64 29.21 -10.01
CA GLU A 832 -14.16 28.03 -9.28
C GLU A 832 -14.23 26.81 -10.19
N HIS A 833 -14.68 27.00 -11.43
CA HIS A 833 -14.76 25.92 -12.41
C HIS A 833 -13.38 25.40 -12.83
N PHE A 834 -12.40 26.29 -13.03
CA PHE A 834 -11.03 25.87 -13.32
C PHE A 834 -10.39 25.13 -12.14
N ILE A 835 -10.58 25.63 -10.91
CA ILE A 835 -10.13 24.97 -9.68
C ILE A 835 -10.72 23.57 -9.59
N TRP A 836 -12.01 23.37 -9.91
CA TRP A 836 -12.67 22.06 -9.87
C TRP A 836 -11.95 20.98 -10.71
N LEU A 837 -11.30 21.35 -11.83
CA LEU A 837 -10.53 20.41 -12.66
C LEU A 837 -9.32 19.78 -11.94
N PHE A 838 -8.93 20.33 -10.78
CA PHE A 838 -7.86 19.84 -9.91
C PHE A 838 -8.38 19.10 -8.67
N SER A 839 -9.63 18.62 -8.70
CA SER A 839 -10.17 17.75 -7.64
C SER A 839 -9.40 16.42 -7.52
N ASP A 840 -9.48 15.77 -6.35
CA ASP A 840 -8.80 14.49 -6.07
C ASP A 840 -9.33 13.29 -6.87
N LYS A 841 -10.38 13.51 -7.67
CA LYS A 841 -11.07 12.50 -8.45
C LYS A 841 -10.91 12.67 -9.96
N SER A 842 -10.03 13.53 -10.46
CA SER A 842 -9.85 13.67 -11.91
C SER A 842 -9.17 12.43 -12.51
N SER A 843 -9.80 11.84 -13.52
CA SER A 843 -9.27 10.71 -14.31
C SER A 843 -9.31 11.03 -15.81
N TRP A 844 -8.39 10.43 -16.56
CA TRP A 844 -8.42 10.43 -18.02
C TRP A 844 -9.42 9.39 -18.51
N GLU A 845 -10.50 9.82 -19.15
CA GLU A 845 -11.53 8.94 -19.72
C GLU A 845 -11.43 8.93 -21.24
N HIS A 846 -11.56 7.74 -21.83
CA HIS A 846 -11.67 7.58 -23.28
C HIS A 846 -13.15 7.50 -23.63
N TYR A 847 -13.61 8.39 -24.50
CA TYR A 847 -15.02 8.47 -24.87
C TYR A 847 -15.45 7.23 -25.66
N TYR A 848 -14.68 6.85 -26.69
CA TYR A 848 -14.69 5.50 -27.23
C TYR A 848 -13.82 4.58 -26.35
N PRO A 849 -14.38 3.55 -25.68
CA PRO A 849 -13.63 2.73 -24.73
C PRO A 849 -12.51 1.90 -25.37
N ARG A 850 -11.43 1.65 -24.60
CA ARG A 850 -10.38 0.70 -24.97
C ARG A 850 -10.84 -0.77 -25.01
N ASN A 851 -11.81 -1.11 -24.16
CA ASN A 851 -12.33 -2.47 -23.99
C ASN A 851 -13.85 -2.46 -24.21
N ILE A 852 -14.29 -2.07 -25.39
CA ILE A 852 -15.71 -2.10 -25.76
C ILE A 852 -16.20 -3.54 -25.94
N GLN A 853 -17.48 -3.80 -25.68
CA GLN A 853 -18.07 -5.12 -25.86
C GLN A 853 -18.11 -5.49 -27.36
N GLU A 854 -17.89 -6.77 -27.70
CA GLU A 854 -17.78 -7.22 -29.10
C GLU A 854 -18.98 -6.81 -29.97
N LYS A 855 -20.20 -6.86 -29.40
CA LYS A 855 -21.45 -6.49 -30.07
C LYS A 855 -21.58 -4.99 -30.36
N ASP A 856 -20.81 -4.15 -29.67
CA ASP A 856 -20.87 -2.69 -29.73
C ASP A 856 -19.64 -2.09 -30.46
N LYS A 857 -18.75 -2.96 -30.99
CA LYS A 857 -17.59 -2.53 -31.77
C LYS A 857 -18.00 -1.92 -33.11
N ASP A 858 -17.41 -0.77 -33.42
CA ASP A 858 -17.46 -0.14 -34.73
C ASP A 858 -16.25 -0.59 -35.56
N HIS A 859 -16.50 -1.30 -36.66
CA HIS A 859 -15.44 -1.83 -37.54
C HIS A 859 -14.53 -0.71 -38.08
N GLU A 860 -15.09 0.46 -38.39
CA GLU A 860 -14.32 1.58 -38.94
C GLU A 860 -13.33 2.14 -37.89
N ILE A 861 -13.73 2.17 -36.62
CA ILE A 861 -12.89 2.64 -35.51
C ILE A 861 -11.84 1.59 -35.15
N GLU A 862 -12.19 0.30 -35.13
CA GLU A 862 -11.25 -0.78 -34.83
C GLU A 862 -10.16 -0.92 -35.91
N GLU A 863 -10.52 -0.73 -37.19
CA GLU A 863 -9.57 -0.70 -38.29
C GLU A 863 -8.66 0.54 -38.20
N ALA A 864 -9.24 1.71 -37.96
CA ALA A 864 -8.49 2.94 -37.76
C ALA A 864 -7.55 2.90 -36.54
N ASP A 865 -7.94 2.23 -35.44
CA ASP A 865 -7.08 2.06 -34.26
C ASP A 865 -5.86 1.20 -34.55
N LYS A 866 -6.00 0.16 -35.38
CA LYS A 866 -4.86 -0.67 -35.81
C LYS A 866 -3.85 0.12 -36.64
N GLU A 867 -4.33 1.06 -37.46
CA GLU A 867 -3.50 1.88 -38.33
C GLU A 867 -2.85 3.07 -37.61
N THR A 868 -3.63 3.76 -36.77
CA THR A 868 -3.28 5.10 -36.26
C THR A 868 -3.28 5.21 -34.74
N GLY A 869 -3.74 4.18 -34.01
CA GLY A 869 -3.89 4.23 -32.55
C GLY A 869 -4.97 5.22 -32.08
N ILE A 870 -5.98 5.47 -32.92
CA ILE A 870 -7.02 6.51 -32.74
C ILE A 870 -7.74 6.45 -31.38
N ILE A 871 -7.92 5.26 -30.78
CA ILE A 871 -8.57 5.10 -29.48
C ILE A 871 -7.74 5.73 -28.37
N ASN A 872 -6.41 5.71 -28.50
CA ASN A 872 -5.50 6.29 -27.52
C ASN A 872 -5.12 7.74 -27.82
N SER A 873 -5.62 8.29 -28.92
CA SER A 873 -5.41 9.69 -29.29
C SER A 873 -6.00 10.65 -28.26
N LEU A 874 -5.45 11.86 -28.19
CA LEU A 874 -5.96 12.92 -27.33
C LEU A 874 -7.40 13.30 -27.72
N GLY A 875 -7.71 13.23 -29.02
CA GLY A 875 -9.05 13.46 -29.58
C GLY A 875 -10.14 12.54 -29.06
N ASN A 876 -9.80 11.34 -28.60
CA ASN A 876 -10.75 10.43 -27.97
C ASN A 876 -10.89 10.61 -26.45
N GLY A 877 -10.10 11.50 -25.84
CA GLY A 877 -10.07 11.63 -24.39
C GLY A 877 -10.55 12.96 -23.82
N PHE A 878 -10.95 12.93 -22.55
CA PHE A 878 -11.36 14.08 -21.77
C PHE A 878 -11.20 13.79 -20.26
N ILE A 879 -11.33 14.81 -19.42
CA ILE A 879 -11.20 14.66 -17.96
C ILE A 879 -12.57 14.27 -17.39
N LEU A 880 -12.64 13.32 -16.46
CA LEU A 880 -13.88 12.99 -15.76
C LEU A 880 -13.62 12.78 -14.26
N ASN A 881 -14.62 13.05 -13.43
CA ASN A 881 -14.59 12.73 -12.01
C ASN A 881 -14.77 11.21 -11.81
N MET A 882 -13.87 10.55 -11.07
CA MET A 882 -13.75 9.08 -10.91
C MET A 882 -15.06 8.38 -10.52
N THR A 883 -15.97 9.07 -9.82
CA THR A 883 -17.29 8.52 -9.45
C THR A 883 -18.18 8.20 -10.66
N GLY A 884 -18.05 8.96 -11.76
CA GLY A 884 -18.76 8.71 -13.02
C GLY A 884 -18.18 7.57 -13.84
N ASN A 885 -16.84 7.42 -13.80
CA ASN A 885 -16.07 6.43 -14.56
C ASN A 885 -16.39 4.97 -14.15
N ILE A 886 -16.53 4.72 -12.84
CA ILE A 886 -16.73 3.37 -12.28
C ILE A 886 -18.04 2.69 -12.76
N GLN A 887 -19.00 3.45 -13.25
CA GLN A 887 -20.34 2.96 -13.58
C GLN A 887 -20.58 2.68 -15.08
N THR A 888 -19.71 3.12 -15.99
CA THR A 888 -20.00 3.11 -17.44
C THR A 888 -18.85 2.65 -18.34
N SER A 889 -17.68 2.31 -17.79
CA SER A 889 -16.37 2.29 -18.48
C SER A 889 -16.33 1.62 -19.86
N ASN A 890 -17.14 0.60 -20.14
CA ASN A 890 -17.06 -0.19 -21.38
C ASN A 890 -18.27 -0.05 -22.33
N ASN A 891 -19.22 0.84 -22.04
CA ASN A 891 -20.36 1.09 -22.92
C ASN A 891 -19.95 1.93 -24.13
N LYS A 892 -20.69 1.81 -25.24
CA LYS A 892 -20.49 2.64 -26.42
C LYS A 892 -20.77 4.13 -26.13
N PRO A 893 -20.17 5.07 -26.89
CA PRO A 893 -20.33 6.52 -26.68
C PRO A 893 -21.78 6.99 -26.53
N GLU A 894 -22.68 6.45 -27.35
CA GLU A 894 -24.11 6.80 -27.40
C GLU A 894 -24.83 6.62 -26.05
N ASP A 895 -24.46 5.58 -25.30
CA ASP A 895 -25.05 5.22 -24.02
C ASP A 895 -24.44 6.01 -22.86
N LYS A 896 -23.26 6.59 -23.08
CA LYS A 896 -22.51 7.38 -22.10
C LYS A 896 -22.81 8.87 -22.19
N TYR A 897 -23.18 9.37 -23.38
CA TYR A 897 -23.24 10.80 -23.69
C TYR A 897 -24.08 11.61 -22.69
N ASP A 898 -25.34 11.23 -22.48
CA ASP A 898 -26.26 12.01 -21.65
C ASP A 898 -25.81 12.04 -20.17
N LYS A 899 -25.21 10.94 -19.70
CA LYS A 899 -24.65 10.85 -18.36
C LYS A 899 -23.41 11.73 -18.21
N TYR A 900 -22.45 11.61 -19.13
CA TYR A 900 -21.22 12.40 -19.09
C TYR A 900 -21.52 13.89 -19.26
N ARG A 901 -22.49 14.25 -20.11
CA ARG A 901 -22.93 15.63 -20.27
C ARG A 901 -23.58 16.21 -19.01
N ALA A 902 -24.35 15.41 -18.27
CA ALA A 902 -24.93 15.86 -16.99
C ALA A 902 -23.87 16.05 -15.89
N GLU A 903 -22.76 15.30 -15.97
CA GLU A 903 -21.65 15.35 -15.00
C GLU A 903 -20.53 16.33 -15.40
N SER A 904 -20.50 16.78 -16.66
CA SER A 904 -19.42 17.57 -17.25
C SER A 904 -19.85 19.00 -17.54
N ASN A 905 -19.23 19.96 -16.86
CA ASN A 905 -19.31 21.39 -17.20
C ASN A 905 -18.16 21.84 -18.13
N GLN A 906 -17.39 20.89 -18.71
CA GLN A 906 -16.18 21.18 -19.48
C GLN A 906 -16.48 21.81 -20.85
N LYS A 907 -15.71 22.84 -21.21
CA LYS A 907 -15.86 23.52 -22.49
C LYS A 907 -15.35 22.68 -23.65
N SER A 908 -14.35 21.82 -23.44
CA SER A 908 -13.93 20.85 -24.47
C SER A 908 -14.88 19.66 -24.61
N PHE A 909 -15.88 19.51 -23.73
CA PHE A 909 -16.95 18.53 -23.88
C PHE A 909 -18.11 19.13 -24.67
N ASP A 910 -18.62 20.28 -24.22
CA ASP A 910 -19.74 20.98 -24.87
C ASP A 910 -19.36 21.54 -26.25
N GLY A 911 -18.08 21.84 -26.44
CA GLY A 911 -17.50 22.48 -27.61
C GLY A 911 -17.65 24.01 -27.60
N LYS A 912 -16.76 24.67 -28.34
CA LYS A 912 -16.69 26.13 -28.39
C LYS A 912 -16.65 26.63 -29.82
N TYR A 913 -17.45 27.65 -30.12
CA TYR A 913 -17.50 28.27 -31.44
C TYR A 913 -16.30 29.19 -31.69
N LEU A 914 -15.69 29.05 -32.87
CA LEU A 914 -14.61 29.88 -33.36
C LEU A 914 -14.81 30.17 -34.86
N SER A 915 -14.74 31.44 -35.26
CA SER A 915 -14.72 31.86 -36.66
C SER A 915 -13.28 32.16 -37.12
N ILE A 916 -13.05 32.20 -38.44
CA ILE A 916 -11.73 32.56 -39.01
C ILE A 916 -11.33 33.97 -38.59
N GLU A 917 -12.27 34.92 -38.59
CA GLU A 917 -12.06 36.29 -38.12
C GLU A 917 -11.66 36.33 -36.64
N LYS A 918 -12.37 35.59 -35.77
CA LYS A 918 -12.03 35.52 -34.35
C LYS A 918 -10.66 34.88 -34.13
N ALA A 919 -10.35 33.81 -34.87
CA ALA A 919 -9.03 33.16 -34.83
C ALA A 919 -7.91 34.14 -35.21
N ASP A 920 -8.14 34.96 -36.25
CA ASP A 920 -7.21 36.01 -36.69
C ASP A 920 -7.00 37.08 -35.61
N THR A 921 -8.09 37.63 -35.04
CA THR A 921 -8.00 38.62 -33.95
C THR A 921 -7.29 38.10 -32.71
N LYS A 922 -7.36 36.79 -32.46
CA LYS A 922 -6.75 36.09 -31.31
C LYS A 922 -5.39 35.48 -31.62
N GLN A 923 -4.86 35.71 -32.83
CA GLN A 923 -3.57 35.20 -33.30
C GLN A 923 -3.45 33.67 -33.17
N LEU A 924 -4.50 32.94 -33.54
CA LEU A 924 -4.57 31.49 -33.50
C LEU A 924 -4.19 30.90 -34.87
N ASP A 925 -2.92 31.05 -35.26
CA ASP A 925 -2.43 30.72 -36.61
C ASP A 925 -2.74 29.26 -37.00
N ASN A 926 -2.49 28.28 -36.12
CA ASN A 926 -2.69 26.86 -36.42
C ASN A 926 -4.18 26.51 -36.51
N LEU A 927 -5.00 27.02 -35.58
CA LEU A 927 -6.45 26.83 -35.67
C LEU A 927 -7.03 27.54 -36.89
N LYS A 928 -6.55 28.74 -37.25
CA LYS A 928 -6.97 29.46 -38.46
C LYS A 928 -6.71 28.66 -39.73
N GLU A 929 -5.52 28.06 -39.84
CA GLU A 929 -5.18 27.16 -40.96
C GLU A 929 -6.18 25.99 -41.04
N LEU A 930 -6.45 25.33 -39.91
CA LEU A 930 -7.41 24.22 -39.82
C LEU A 930 -8.85 24.64 -40.17
N LEU A 931 -9.30 25.80 -39.70
CA LEU A 931 -10.63 26.36 -40.03
C LEU A 931 -10.75 26.67 -41.53
N THR A 932 -9.67 27.20 -42.14
CA THR A 932 -9.62 27.53 -43.57
C THR A 932 -9.69 26.28 -44.43
N GLN A 933 -9.04 25.19 -44.02
CA GLN A 933 -9.13 23.89 -44.70
C GLN A 933 -10.54 23.28 -44.58
N ARG A 934 -11.23 23.50 -43.46
CA ARG A 934 -12.59 22.97 -43.21
C ARG A 934 -13.71 23.73 -43.87
N THR A 935 -13.54 25.03 -44.14
CA THR A 935 -14.61 25.90 -44.64
C THR A 935 -14.10 26.91 -45.66
N ASN A 936 -14.81 27.02 -46.79
CA ASN A 936 -14.51 28.00 -47.84
C ASN A 936 -15.02 29.43 -47.53
N GLU A 937 -15.65 29.66 -46.36
CA GLU A 937 -16.35 30.92 -46.03
C GLU A 937 -15.84 31.53 -44.71
N ILE A 938 -15.43 32.82 -44.77
CA ILE A 938 -14.77 33.55 -43.68
C ILE A 938 -15.63 33.73 -42.41
N LYS A 939 -16.97 33.70 -42.52
CA LYS A 939 -17.90 34.06 -41.43
C LYS A 939 -18.60 32.88 -40.73
N LYS A 940 -18.35 31.64 -41.14
CA LYS A 940 -19.03 30.48 -40.55
C LYS A 940 -18.37 30.13 -39.21
N GLU A 941 -19.12 30.20 -38.11
CA GLU A 941 -18.63 29.72 -36.82
C GLU A 941 -18.51 28.19 -36.82
N ILE A 942 -17.33 27.68 -36.50
CA ILE A 942 -17.08 26.24 -36.36
C ILE A 942 -17.06 25.88 -34.89
N LYS A 943 -17.81 24.83 -34.53
CA LYS A 943 -17.82 24.30 -33.17
C LYS A 943 -16.67 23.33 -32.98
N LEU A 944 -15.66 23.73 -32.22
CA LEU A 944 -14.47 22.93 -31.92
C LEU A 944 -14.68 22.05 -30.68
N PHE A 945 -13.97 20.93 -30.62
CA PHE A 945 -13.85 19.95 -29.52
C PHE A 945 -15.10 19.21 -29.08
N ALA A 946 -16.29 19.61 -29.57
CA ALA A 946 -17.57 19.08 -29.12
C ALA A 946 -17.59 17.55 -29.16
N LEU A 947 -17.90 16.94 -28.01
CA LEU A 947 -18.27 15.53 -27.97
C LEU A 947 -19.74 15.41 -28.37
N ASP A 948 -20.03 14.43 -29.23
CA ASP A 948 -21.36 14.17 -29.76
C ASP A 948 -21.84 12.78 -29.35
N LYS A 949 -23.18 12.61 -29.30
CA LYS A 949 -23.79 11.32 -28.99
C LYS A 949 -23.34 10.21 -29.93
N LYS A 950 -23.24 10.49 -31.23
CA LYS A 950 -22.61 9.61 -32.22
C LYS A 950 -21.17 10.04 -32.46
N TRP A 951 -20.23 9.15 -32.13
CA TRP A 951 -18.80 9.42 -32.14
C TRP A 951 -18.10 8.57 -33.22
N THR A 952 -17.84 9.16 -34.39
CA THR A 952 -17.28 8.47 -35.56
C THR A 952 -15.76 8.66 -35.65
N LYS A 953 -15.08 7.84 -36.48
CA LYS A 953 -13.66 7.99 -36.82
C LYS A 953 -13.29 9.43 -37.18
N GLU A 954 -14.01 10.01 -38.15
CA GLU A 954 -13.77 11.38 -38.62
C GLU A 954 -13.86 12.43 -37.51
N LYS A 955 -14.78 12.25 -36.55
CA LYS A 955 -14.92 13.16 -35.40
C LYS A 955 -13.75 13.07 -34.44
N ILE A 956 -13.25 11.85 -34.17
CA ILE A 956 -12.08 11.66 -33.33
C ILE A 956 -10.85 12.28 -33.99
N GLU A 957 -10.64 12.03 -35.29
CA GLU A 957 -9.51 12.59 -36.04
C GLU A 957 -9.56 14.12 -36.07
N ASN A 958 -10.74 14.68 -36.38
CA ASN A 958 -10.92 16.13 -36.40
C ASN A 958 -10.67 16.75 -35.02
N ARG A 959 -11.25 16.18 -33.96
CA ARG A 959 -11.01 16.65 -32.58
C ARG A 959 -9.54 16.53 -32.20
N ASN A 960 -8.85 15.46 -32.61
CA ASN A 960 -7.42 15.30 -32.36
C ASN A 960 -6.60 16.40 -33.05
N LYS A 961 -6.87 16.68 -34.33
CA LYS A 961 -6.23 17.77 -35.08
C LYS A 961 -6.49 19.13 -34.45
N GLU A 962 -7.73 19.40 -34.04
CA GLU A 962 -8.10 20.63 -33.33
C GLU A 962 -7.33 20.79 -32.01
N LEU A 963 -7.23 19.72 -31.20
CA LEU A 963 -6.51 19.76 -29.93
C LEU A 963 -5.01 19.99 -30.15
N ILE A 964 -4.41 19.32 -31.14
CA ILE A 964 -3.01 19.51 -31.50
C ILE A 964 -2.76 20.95 -31.99
N ALA A 965 -3.60 21.48 -32.88
CA ALA A 965 -3.51 22.87 -33.34
C ALA A 965 -3.62 23.86 -32.17
N THR A 966 -4.53 23.59 -31.23
CA THR A 966 -4.70 24.40 -30.02
C THR A 966 -3.47 24.36 -29.12
N ILE A 967 -2.86 23.19 -28.93
CA ILE A 967 -1.61 23.06 -28.18
C ILE A 967 -0.51 23.89 -28.86
N LYS A 968 -0.37 23.80 -30.19
CA LYS A 968 0.61 24.60 -30.94
C LYS A 968 0.37 26.10 -30.75
N ASP A 969 -0.88 26.56 -30.80
CA ASP A 969 -1.24 27.97 -30.58
C ASP A 969 -1.00 28.44 -29.13
N ILE A 970 -1.40 27.63 -28.14
CA ILE A 970 -1.21 27.94 -26.71
C ILE A 970 0.27 28.15 -26.40
N TYR A 971 1.13 27.23 -26.84
CA TYR A 971 2.56 27.25 -26.51
C TYR A 971 3.43 27.99 -27.54
N SER A 972 2.82 28.74 -28.46
CA SER A 972 3.53 29.66 -29.35
C SER A 972 4.12 30.85 -28.57
N VAL A 973 5.20 31.45 -29.06
CA VAL A 973 5.85 32.62 -28.43
C VAL A 973 5.23 33.94 -28.92
N LYS A 974 4.46 33.92 -30.00
CA LYS A 974 3.84 35.12 -30.60
C LYS A 974 2.80 35.80 -29.69
N LYS A 975 2.20 35.06 -28.75
CA LYS A 975 1.09 35.49 -27.88
C LYS A 975 1.46 36.32 -26.65
N ASP A 976 2.74 36.53 -26.38
CA ASP A 976 3.19 37.20 -25.15
C ASP A 976 3.19 38.74 -25.23
N LYS A 977 2.64 39.33 -26.30
CA LYS A 977 2.59 40.79 -26.54
C LYS A 977 1.39 41.50 -25.93
#